data_AF-K9VZW9-F1
#
_entry.id   AF-K9VZW9-F1
#
_cell.length_a   1.000
_cell.length_b   1.000
_cell.length_c   1.000
_cell.angle_alpha   90.00
_cell.angle_beta   90.00
_cell.angle_gamma   90.00
#
_symmetry.space_group_name_H-M   'P 1'
#
loop_
_entity.id
_entity.type
_entity.pdbx_description
1 polymer ?
#
loop_
_entity_poly.entity_id
_entity_poly.type
_entity_poly.pdbx_seq_one_letter_code
_entity_poly.pdbx_strand_id
1 'polypeptide(L)'
;MTSSKLSDLASSTATILVLTSDVHYLPAKQFVNLAVTSDRFQVCGLKRFGAIAAATNLVSSEWLNFSLNSPKVLSEEFDSAEAAVIFIMPTDLSEVVALTRSFIDIAKKKGIRRLAWVAPACLNGKVGSSLAKAESLVRDLNIETLILRHAPLFSHLLMQKKELRFRRTLSLPLGTITLPWLDPSAIAQGLSKWLHGEINNQPPEILTGSNLLSGADIALELSAMLWQTMSAQQFARLRFEAIDIDKSGQIDAAELFPYLLDLGYSNDESESILEQADKDKNGTIDFEEFVYGLEAHLNRILADVPTEVRYFDLPTSAALHDAMAGGMNEKAAQSQLDWLVGVSKSGLTDHGEATAQWLGQKTIGLSDWIAQHILELINVYILPGRGILTISEGFLAGRPALITRLLQANDRMLIGERSLDGEVLEWYWADEDPNNLEEIRYTSENGGERVLRLKDGKIASLSAQGRWMGRRLAIQLFFEDRLLPRWQVALFRELGELQIEEVTTSGADSDIVCNCTKTTCGKVRELIDTGIDSLEEIAEQTQVTMICGSCQPLIEEMLGSANLAVAELVAKEDLGRGMMRFHFRPVYEQVFASKPGQHILIQGRVDGSWVTRAYTLSSPADQTEQYEITVKREQLGLFSAWLCDRADTDALLRISQPRGEFFLEDETPVVFFAGGIGITPAIAMMRTLANRRDTRKFHLDFSAPHAEDLVFQKELEQLVSTHPNFSFTVRATRSTGRLTPEDVQSLYPYTEGTVAFMCGPQPFMDAVRGYLQTAGWQDHAIRQELFSSKLNEDGNAQTPISQRPAVQLAGGITPIEQTSIYVQPINSVAKEAEVFLKQCYLEQGLAEVFLPRWQEVKESIERTGTYEHTYDELAYGTKLSWRNSNRCLGRNFWRSLQLRDMRHLQTEEEIFQTLVEHIKFATNNGNLRSTITILNPHFNIRIWNSLMLRYAGYRQPDGSILGDPANVELTDQALNLGWLKESRTRFDVLPFIIQVGEENPKLFEIPPEIILEVPISHPRYQWFAELDLKWFALPAVSNMMLDMGGIQYPTPFNGFYMGAEIGGRNFSDTDRYNLLPIVAEKMGLDCSDNMTLWKDAALVEINLAVLHSYKLHGVRMLDHHTLSDSFMQFVDEEQQCDRQVYGDWRWLIPPLSSSTVPVYPLEFENRLLKPNYFYLPDPWEQKPSSAKCPFHHQA
;
A
#
# COMPACT_ATOMS: atom_id res chain seq x y z
N MET A 1 -66.14 34.18 -7.38
CA MET A 1 -66.67 32.91 -6.84
C MET A 1 -66.99 32.03 -8.04
N THR A 2 -66.02 31.22 -8.48
CA THR A 2 -65.91 29.75 -8.22
C THR A 2 -66.90 28.95 -9.06
N SER A 3 -66.59 27.84 -9.73
CA SER A 3 -65.37 27.07 -9.99
C SER A 3 -65.77 25.94 -10.95
N SER A 4 -64.77 25.27 -11.50
CA SER A 4 -64.76 23.82 -11.79
C SER A 4 -65.72 23.26 -12.84
N LYS A 5 -65.20 23.08 -14.07
CA LYS A 5 -65.00 21.75 -14.68
C LYS A 5 -64.26 21.90 -16.02
N LEU A 6 -62.93 21.89 -15.95
CA LEU A 6 -61.98 21.57 -17.03
C LEU A 6 -60.61 21.39 -16.34
N SER A 7 -60.52 20.34 -15.53
CA SER A 7 -59.28 19.83 -14.94
C SER A 7 -59.32 18.33 -15.18
N ASP A 8 -58.52 17.88 -16.15
CA ASP A 8 -57.84 16.57 -16.23
C ASP A 8 -57.31 16.37 -17.66
N LEU A 9 -56.24 17.10 -18.01
CA LEU A 9 -55.26 16.66 -19.00
C LEU A 9 -53.89 16.83 -18.33
N ALA A 10 -53.39 15.75 -17.72
CA ALA A 10 -51.99 15.66 -17.38
C ALA A 10 -51.18 15.76 -18.69
N SER A 11 -50.30 16.75 -18.80
CA SER A 11 -49.44 16.96 -19.96
C SER A 11 -48.37 15.85 -20.03
N SER A 12 -48.63 14.79 -20.80
CA SER A 12 -47.60 13.80 -21.11
C SER A 12 -46.61 14.39 -22.13
N THR A 13 -45.40 14.71 -21.70
CA THR A 13 -44.26 15.01 -22.58
C THR A 13 -43.94 13.78 -23.43
N ALA A 14 -43.81 13.96 -24.75
CA ALA A 14 -43.56 12.86 -25.67
C ALA A 14 -42.06 12.52 -25.74
N THR A 15 -41.69 11.24 -25.61
CA THR A 15 -40.29 10.82 -25.66
C THR A 15 -39.80 10.62 -27.09
N ILE A 16 -38.63 11.17 -27.43
CA ILE A 16 -37.91 10.98 -28.70
C ILE A 16 -36.64 10.18 -28.46
N LEU A 17 -36.41 9.15 -29.27
CA LEU A 17 -35.20 8.33 -29.22
C LEU A 17 -34.19 8.79 -30.28
N VAL A 18 -32.97 9.14 -29.88
CA VAL A 18 -31.91 9.63 -30.78
C VAL A 18 -30.72 8.67 -30.76
N LEU A 19 -30.34 8.14 -31.92
CA LEU A 19 -29.15 7.30 -32.09
C LEU A 19 -28.07 8.04 -32.87
N THR A 20 -26.87 8.10 -32.31
CA THR A 20 -25.63 8.52 -32.99
C THR A 20 -24.45 7.69 -32.52
N SER A 21 -23.47 7.45 -33.39
CA SER A 21 -22.21 6.80 -33.03
C SER A 21 -21.25 7.74 -32.29
N ASP A 22 -21.39 9.06 -32.47
CA ASP A 22 -20.65 10.12 -31.78
C ASP A 22 -21.61 11.21 -31.29
N VAL A 23 -21.56 11.49 -29.99
CA VAL A 23 -22.40 12.50 -29.33
C VAL A 23 -22.02 13.94 -29.71
N HIS A 24 -20.82 14.13 -30.25
CA HIS A 24 -20.34 15.44 -30.73
C HIS A 24 -20.69 15.71 -32.19
N TYR A 25 -21.40 14.80 -32.88
CA TYR A 25 -21.87 15.04 -34.24
C TYR A 25 -22.84 16.22 -34.27
N LEU A 26 -22.41 17.35 -34.88
CA LEU A 26 -23.06 18.64 -34.70
C LEU A 26 -24.56 18.67 -35.09
N PRO A 27 -25.01 18.04 -36.19
CA PRO A 27 -26.45 17.94 -36.49
C PRO A 27 -27.26 17.26 -35.39
N ALA A 28 -26.71 16.20 -34.77
CA ALA A 28 -27.36 15.49 -33.67
C ALA A 28 -27.40 16.36 -32.41
N LYS A 29 -26.27 16.98 -32.04
CA LYS A 29 -26.19 17.88 -30.88
C LYS A 29 -27.16 19.05 -30.98
N GLN A 30 -27.19 19.73 -32.13
CA GLN A 30 -28.10 20.85 -32.38
C GLN A 30 -29.57 20.41 -32.36
N PHE A 31 -29.88 19.24 -32.92
CA PHE A 31 -31.23 18.69 -32.89
C PHE A 31 -31.70 18.37 -31.45
N VAL A 32 -30.84 17.74 -30.64
CA VAL A 32 -31.14 17.45 -29.23
C VAL A 32 -31.42 18.75 -28.47
N ASN A 33 -30.57 19.78 -28.64
CA ASN A 33 -30.77 21.07 -27.99
C ASN A 33 -32.09 21.74 -28.40
N LEU A 34 -32.45 21.73 -29.68
CA LEU A 34 -33.74 22.25 -30.17
C LEU A 34 -34.94 21.45 -29.64
N ALA A 35 -34.80 20.14 -29.48
CA ALA A 35 -35.87 19.28 -28.97
C ALA A 35 -36.09 19.49 -27.46
N VAL A 36 -35.03 19.57 -26.67
CA VAL A 36 -35.09 19.79 -25.21
C VAL A 36 -35.67 21.17 -24.87
N THR A 37 -35.31 22.21 -25.64
CA THR A 37 -35.79 23.58 -25.40
C THR A 37 -37.27 23.81 -25.74
N SER A 38 -37.95 22.85 -26.38
CA SER A 38 -39.33 23.03 -26.84
C SER A 38 -40.42 22.75 -25.80
N ASP A 39 -40.07 22.37 -24.56
CA ASP A 39 -40.93 21.90 -23.45
C ASP A 39 -41.91 20.73 -23.80
N ARG A 40 -41.95 20.32 -25.07
CA ARG A 40 -42.93 19.37 -25.63
C ARG A 40 -42.40 17.95 -25.72
N PHE A 41 -41.07 17.80 -25.74
CA PHE A 41 -40.39 16.53 -25.96
C PHE A 41 -39.34 16.25 -24.90
N GLN A 42 -39.26 14.99 -24.49
CA GLN A 42 -38.14 14.46 -23.71
C GLN A 42 -37.21 13.68 -24.64
N VAL A 43 -35.89 13.90 -24.57
CA VAL A 43 -34.93 13.24 -25.46
C VAL A 43 -34.18 12.13 -24.73
N CYS A 44 -34.13 10.94 -25.33
CA CYS A 44 -33.31 9.82 -24.89
C CYS A 44 -32.20 9.56 -25.92
N GLY A 45 -30.94 9.72 -25.50
CA GLY A 45 -29.77 9.51 -26.35
C GLY A 45 -29.19 8.10 -26.22
N LEU A 46 -28.93 7.45 -27.36
CA LEU A 46 -28.24 6.15 -27.45
C LEU A 46 -26.91 6.30 -28.19
N LYS A 47 -25.81 5.83 -27.58
CA LYS A 47 -24.45 5.82 -28.16
C LYS A 47 -23.84 4.41 -28.18
N ARG A 48 -22.91 4.12 -29.10
CA ARG A 48 -22.31 2.78 -29.25
C ARG A 48 -21.25 2.48 -28.16
N PHE A 49 -21.21 1.23 -27.67
CA PHE A 49 -20.22 0.75 -26.68
C PHE A 49 -18.80 0.85 -27.25
N GLY A 50 -17.88 1.51 -26.51
CA GLY A 50 -16.47 1.65 -26.88
C GLY A 50 -16.04 3.00 -27.47
N ALA A 51 -16.94 3.99 -27.56
CA ALA A 51 -16.54 5.38 -27.80
C ALA A 51 -16.08 6.02 -26.48
N ILE A 52 -14.80 6.41 -26.41
CA ILE A 52 -14.23 7.14 -25.27
C ILE A 52 -14.92 8.51 -25.21
N ALA A 53 -15.81 8.72 -24.23
CA ALA A 53 -16.27 10.06 -23.89
C ALA A 53 -15.23 10.67 -22.95
N ALA A 54 -14.54 11.71 -23.40
CA ALA A 54 -13.90 12.65 -22.47
C ALA A 54 -15.02 13.31 -21.67
N ALA A 55 -14.90 13.31 -20.35
CA ALA A 55 -15.87 13.91 -19.46
C ALA A 55 -15.88 15.43 -19.64
N THR A 56 -16.98 15.99 -20.13
CA THR A 56 -17.36 17.38 -19.84
C THR A 56 -18.86 17.48 -19.64
N ASN A 57 -19.22 18.20 -18.57
CA ASN A 57 -20.57 18.51 -18.13
C ASN A 57 -21.23 19.48 -19.10
N LEU A 58 -22.42 19.16 -19.61
CA LEU A 58 -23.52 20.12 -19.82
C LEU A 58 -24.80 19.38 -20.27
N VAL A 59 -25.87 19.62 -19.50
CA VAL A 59 -27.31 19.40 -19.76
C VAL A 59 -27.83 17.95 -19.82
N SER A 60 -28.25 17.46 -18.64
CA SER A 60 -29.43 16.62 -18.30
C SER A 60 -30.02 15.54 -19.24
N SER A 61 -29.34 15.05 -20.28
CA SER A 61 -29.77 13.84 -21.01
C SER A 61 -28.71 12.75 -20.91
N GLU A 62 -28.96 11.71 -20.11
CA GLU A 62 -28.09 10.53 -20.02
C GLU A 62 -28.00 9.84 -21.40
N TRP A 63 -26.79 9.77 -21.98
CA TRP A 63 -26.52 8.99 -23.18
C TRP A 63 -26.19 7.55 -22.81
N LEU A 64 -27.11 6.62 -23.09
CA LEU A 64 -26.97 5.20 -22.74
C LEU A 64 -26.10 4.46 -23.78
N ASN A 65 -25.24 3.56 -23.29
CA ASN A 65 -24.40 2.72 -24.14
C ASN A 65 -25.19 1.55 -24.75
N PHE A 66 -25.01 1.31 -26.05
CA PHE A 66 -25.62 0.23 -26.81
C PHE A 66 -24.58 -0.69 -27.46
N SER A 67 -24.76 -2.01 -27.32
CA SER A 67 -23.95 -3.04 -27.97
C SER A 67 -24.75 -3.76 -29.04
N LEU A 68 -24.17 -3.88 -30.25
CA LEU A 68 -24.74 -4.66 -31.36
C LEU A 68 -24.95 -6.14 -31.02
N ASN A 69 -24.23 -6.65 -30.00
CA ASN A 69 -24.22 -8.07 -29.64
C ASN A 69 -25.08 -8.42 -28.42
N SER A 70 -25.69 -7.44 -27.74
CA SER A 70 -26.55 -7.70 -26.57
C SER A 70 -27.72 -6.70 -26.49
N PRO A 71 -28.90 -7.05 -27.02
CA PRO A 71 -30.10 -6.19 -26.94
C PRO A 71 -30.76 -6.16 -25.55
N LYS A 72 -30.11 -6.67 -24.50
CA LYS A 72 -30.70 -6.87 -23.17
C LYS A 72 -30.72 -5.63 -22.24
N VAL A 73 -30.11 -4.51 -22.62
CA VAL A 73 -30.01 -3.30 -21.75
C VAL A 73 -31.09 -2.23 -22.02
N LEU A 74 -32.10 -2.50 -22.87
CA LEU A 74 -33.04 -1.45 -23.34
C LEU A 74 -34.52 -1.64 -22.94
N SER A 75 -34.85 -2.40 -21.88
CA SER A 75 -36.20 -2.98 -21.78
C SER A 75 -37.12 -2.65 -20.61
N GLU A 76 -36.90 -1.63 -19.77
CA GLU A 76 -37.95 -1.31 -18.76
C GLU A 76 -38.39 0.17 -18.67
N GLU A 77 -37.57 1.16 -19.06
CA GLU A 77 -37.96 2.59 -18.88
C GLU A 77 -38.54 3.32 -20.13
N PHE A 78 -38.48 2.74 -21.34
CA PHE A 78 -38.77 3.47 -22.59
C PHE A 78 -39.95 2.94 -23.41
N ASP A 79 -40.90 2.26 -22.78
CA ASP A 79 -42.13 1.79 -23.43
C ASP A 79 -43.12 2.96 -23.60
N SER A 80 -42.93 3.80 -24.65
CA SER A 80 -43.90 4.84 -25.11
C SER A 80 -43.33 5.88 -26.10
N ALA A 81 -42.09 5.74 -26.59
CA ALA A 81 -41.49 6.76 -27.48
C ALA A 81 -42.31 7.01 -28.76
N GLU A 82 -42.51 8.29 -29.09
CA GLU A 82 -43.38 8.71 -30.21
C GLU A 82 -42.63 8.73 -31.54
N ALA A 83 -41.35 9.15 -31.51
CA ALA A 83 -40.49 9.29 -32.67
C ALA A 83 -39.07 8.78 -32.40
N ALA A 84 -38.37 8.38 -33.47
CA ALA A 84 -36.98 7.97 -33.40
C ALA A 84 -36.16 8.63 -34.52
N VAL A 85 -34.95 9.10 -34.21
CA VAL A 85 -34.02 9.73 -35.15
C VAL A 85 -32.69 8.98 -35.13
N ILE A 86 -32.21 8.57 -36.30
CA ILE A 86 -30.88 7.97 -36.47
C ILE A 86 -30.00 8.87 -37.34
N PHE A 87 -28.84 9.22 -36.80
CA PHE A 87 -27.79 9.93 -37.51
C PHE A 87 -26.70 8.94 -37.93
N ILE A 88 -26.52 8.76 -39.24
CA ILE A 88 -25.43 7.99 -39.84
C ILE A 88 -24.29 8.96 -40.16
N MET A 89 -23.12 8.75 -39.56
CA MET A 89 -21.93 9.55 -39.88
C MET A 89 -21.15 8.97 -41.06
N PRO A 90 -20.28 9.77 -41.73
CA PRO A 90 -19.34 9.24 -42.73
C PRO A 90 -18.48 8.06 -42.24
N THR A 91 -18.11 8.06 -40.96
CA THR A 91 -17.33 7.00 -40.32
C THR A 91 -18.11 5.69 -40.13
N ASP A 92 -19.45 5.74 -40.14
CA ASP A 92 -20.33 4.57 -39.98
C ASP A 92 -20.62 3.83 -41.28
N LEU A 93 -20.19 4.38 -42.43
CA LEU A 93 -20.67 3.94 -43.75
C LEU A 93 -20.29 2.51 -44.12
N SER A 94 -19.21 1.95 -43.55
CA SER A 94 -18.87 0.53 -43.73
C SER A 94 -19.85 -0.42 -43.05
N GLU A 95 -20.63 0.03 -42.08
CA GLU A 95 -21.59 -0.77 -41.31
C GLU A 95 -23.03 -0.25 -41.43
N VAL A 96 -23.28 0.72 -42.31
CA VAL A 96 -24.57 1.43 -42.43
C VAL A 96 -25.78 0.51 -42.54
N VAL A 97 -25.67 -0.60 -43.27
CA VAL A 97 -26.78 -1.56 -43.43
C VAL A 97 -27.09 -2.28 -42.12
N ALA A 98 -26.06 -2.68 -41.36
CA ALA A 98 -26.21 -3.37 -40.09
C ALA A 98 -26.72 -2.42 -38.99
N LEU A 99 -26.18 -1.20 -38.94
CA LEU A 99 -26.63 -0.15 -38.02
C LEU A 99 -28.10 0.22 -38.27
N THR A 100 -28.45 0.48 -39.53
CA THR A 100 -29.83 0.80 -39.93
C THR A 100 -30.78 -0.33 -39.57
N ARG A 101 -30.43 -1.60 -39.87
CA ARG A 101 -31.27 -2.76 -39.52
C ARG A 101 -31.49 -2.88 -38.01
N SER A 102 -30.42 -2.77 -37.22
CA SER A 102 -30.50 -2.90 -35.76
C SER A 102 -31.39 -1.80 -35.15
N PHE A 103 -31.25 -0.57 -35.64
CA PHE A 103 -32.09 0.54 -35.20
C PHE A 103 -33.56 0.37 -35.58
N ILE A 104 -33.82 -0.08 -36.80
CA ILE A 104 -35.17 -0.40 -37.27
C ILE A 104 -35.82 -1.47 -36.40
N ASP A 105 -35.09 -2.53 -36.05
CA ASP A 105 -35.61 -3.61 -35.20
C ASP A 105 -35.97 -3.10 -33.80
N ILE A 106 -35.18 -2.17 -33.25
CA ILE A 106 -35.48 -1.47 -31.99
C ILE A 106 -36.75 -0.61 -32.14
N ALA A 107 -36.83 0.20 -33.19
CA ALA A 107 -37.97 1.07 -33.44
C ALA A 107 -39.28 0.27 -33.60
N LYS A 108 -39.22 -0.88 -34.29
CA LYS A 108 -40.35 -1.82 -34.41
C LYS A 108 -40.74 -2.42 -33.06
N LYS A 109 -39.77 -2.89 -32.29
CA LYS A 109 -40.01 -3.49 -30.96
C LYS A 109 -40.65 -2.50 -29.98
N LYS A 110 -40.31 -1.22 -30.10
CA LYS A 110 -40.82 -0.13 -29.25
C LYS A 110 -42.08 0.57 -29.77
N GLY A 111 -42.62 0.15 -30.92
CA GLY A 111 -43.87 0.70 -31.44
C GLY A 111 -43.79 2.15 -31.91
N ILE A 112 -42.62 2.60 -32.37
CA ILE A 112 -42.39 3.97 -32.85
C ILE A 112 -43.31 4.29 -34.03
N ARG A 113 -43.93 5.48 -34.03
CA ARG A 113 -44.85 5.94 -35.09
C ARG A 113 -44.17 6.75 -36.19
N ARG A 114 -43.13 7.51 -35.82
CA ARG A 114 -42.38 8.41 -36.71
C ARG A 114 -40.89 8.09 -36.67
N LEU A 115 -40.24 7.96 -37.81
CA LEU A 115 -38.80 7.66 -37.89
C LEU A 115 -38.08 8.59 -38.86
N ALA A 116 -37.03 9.28 -38.41
CA ALA A 116 -36.13 10.03 -39.27
C ALA A 116 -34.81 9.29 -39.44
N TRP A 117 -34.41 9.07 -40.70
CA TRP A 117 -33.11 8.50 -41.06
C TRP A 117 -32.29 9.55 -41.79
N VAL A 118 -31.18 9.96 -41.17
CA VAL A 118 -30.29 11.01 -41.67
C VAL A 118 -28.96 10.39 -42.06
N ALA A 119 -28.53 10.60 -43.30
CA ALA A 119 -27.27 10.04 -43.81
C ALA A 119 -26.59 10.96 -44.84
N PRO A 120 -25.27 10.87 -45.01
CA PRO A 120 -24.58 11.61 -46.04
C PRO A 120 -24.95 11.10 -47.45
N ALA A 121 -24.98 12.01 -48.42
CA ALA A 121 -25.25 11.68 -49.82
C ALA A 121 -24.02 11.08 -50.51
N CYS A 122 -24.23 10.02 -51.29
CA CYS A 122 -23.23 9.43 -52.19
C CYS A 122 -23.97 8.61 -53.25
N LEU A 123 -23.76 8.94 -54.53
CA LEU A 123 -24.53 8.35 -55.63
C LEU A 123 -23.88 7.07 -56.18
N ASN A 124 -22.54 7.01 -56.20
CA ASN A 124 -21.77 5.97 -56.89
C ASN A 124 -20.83 5.21 -55.96
N GLY A 125 -20.32 4.07 -56.43
CA GLY A 125 -19.34 3.25 -55.72
C GLY A 125 -19.92 2.32 -54.65
N LYS A 126 -19.04 1.68 -53.87
CA LYS A 126 -19.42 0.73 -52.80
C LYS A 126 -20.25 1.42 -51.72
N VAL A 127 -19.86 2.63 -51.32
CA VAL A 127 -20.56 3.45 -50.32
C VAL A 127 -21.98 3.80 -50.78
N GLY A 128 -22.13 4.32 -52.01
CA GLY A 128 -23.45 4.62 -52.57
C GLY A 128 -24.37 3.39 -52.63
N SER A 129 -23.82 2.24 -53.02
CA SER A 129 -24.58 0.97 -53.06
C SER A 129 -25.04 0.51 -51.67
N SER A 130 -24.20 0.68 -50.64
CA SER A 130 -24.56 0.34 -49.25
C SER A 130 -25.60 1.29 -48.67
N LEU A 131 -25.51 2.59 -48.98
CA LEU A 131 -26.50 3.60 -48.58
C LEU A 131 -27.86 3.31 -49.23
N ALA A 132 -27.90 2.99 -50.52
CA ALA A 132 -29.15 2.64 -51.21
C ALA A 132 -29.83 1.40 -50.59
N LYS A 133 -29.04 0.40 -50.20
CA LYS A 133 -29.56 -0.79 -49.48
C LYS A 133 -30.12 -0.43 -48.11
N ALA A 134 -29.42 0.42 -47.34
CA ALA A 134 -29.90 0.88 -46.03
C ALA A 134 -31.18 1.72 -46.16
N GLU A 135 -31.25 2.62 -47.14
CA GLU A 135 -32.43 3.43 -47.43
C GLU A 135 -33.64 2.55 -47.79
N SER A 136 -33.46 1.50 -48.61
CA SER A 136 -34.53 0.54 -48.91
C SER A 136 -35.11 -0.09 -47.64
N LEU A 137 -34.27 -0.45 -46.66
CA LEU A 137 -34.75 -1.01 -45.39
C LEU A 137 -35.64 -0.03 -44.62
N VAL A 138 -35.36 1.28 -44.71
CA VAL A 138 -36.16 2.33 -44.07
C VAL A 138 -37.46 2.55 -44.85
N ARG A 139 -37.41 2.59 -46.18
CA ARG A 139 -38.60 2.76 -47.04
C ARG A 139 -39.60 1.62 -46.96
N ASP A 140 -39.10 0.40 -46.72
CA ASP A 140 -39.94 -0.79 -46.54
C ASP A 140 -40.69 -0.82 -45.19
N LEU A 141 -40.50 0.19 -44.33
CA LEU A 141 -41.24 0.32 -43.08
C LEU A 141 -42.62 0.91 -43.30
N ASN A 142 -43.62 0.26 -42.71
CA ASN A 142 -44.99 0.76 -42.69
C ASN A 142 -45.22 1.76 -41.53
N ILE A 143 -44.33 2.74 -41.37
CA ILE A 143 -44.43 3.85 -40.40
C ILE A 143 -44.14 5.16 -41.11
N GLU A 144 -44.45 6.29 -40.49
CA GLU A 144 -44.17 7.60 -41.07
C GLU A 144 -42.66 7.88 -41.06
N THR A 145 -42.02 7.87 -42.23
CA THR A 145 -40.56 8.03 -42.35
C THR A 145 -40.14 9.34 -43.01
N LEU A 146 -39.14 10.01 -42.43
CA LEU A 146 -38.38 11.07 -43.08
C LEU A 146 -36.98 10.56 -43.44
N ILE A 147 -36.60 10.67 -44.71
CA ILE A 147 -35.26 10.29 -45.21
C ILE A 147 -34.55 11.57 -45.61
N LEU A 148 -33.47 11.92 -44.88
CA LEU A 148 -32.65 13.09 -45.18
C LEU A 148 -31.28 12.64 -45.67
N ARG A 149 -30.99 12.89 -46.94
CA ARG A 149 -29.63 12.81 -47.48
C ARG A 149 -29.03 14.20 -47.52
N HIS A 150 -27.78 14.37 -47.09
CA HIS A 150 -27.16 15.70 -47.03
C HIS A 150 -25.81 15.74 -47.73
N ALA A 151 -25.46 16.91 -48.26
CA ALA A 151 -24.14 17.20 -48.82
C ALA A 151 -23.08 17.32 -47.70
N PRO A 152 -21.78 17.49 -48.04
CA PRO A 152 -20.75 17.77 -47.05
C PRO A 152 -21.14 18.97 -46.16
N LEU A 153 -21.04 18.78 -44.85
CA LEU A 153 -21.39 19.79 -43.86
C LEU A 153 -20.21 20.71 -43.60
N PHE A 154 -20.46 22.02 -43.39
CA PHE A 154 -19.40 22.94 -42.96
C PHE A 154 -18.70 22.47 -41.67
N SER A 155 -19.41 21.79 -40.77
CA SER A 155 -18.84 21.21 -39.55
C SER A 155 -17.75 20.16 -39.80
N HIS A 156 -17.67 19.56 -40.99
CA HIS A 156 -16.53 18.69 -41.33
C HIS A 156 -15.21 19.46 -41.41
N LEU A 157 -15.23 20.78 -41.62
CA LEU A 157 -14.03 21.62 -41.55
C LEU A 157 -13.44 21.66 -40.13
N LEU A 158 -14.28 21.56 -39.08
CA LEU A 158 -13.82 21.48 -37.70
C LEU A 158 -13.08 20.18 -37.39
N MET A 159 -13.23 19.13 -38.22
CA MET A 159 -12.41 17.93 -38.10
C MET A 159 -10.93 18.23 -38.42
N GLN A 160 -10.67 19.27 -39.22
CA GLN A 160 -9.33 19.78 -39.54
C GLN A 160 -8.91 20.96 -38.65
N LYS A 161 -9.65 21.24 -37.56
CA LYS A 161 -9.38 22.42 -36.72
C LYS A 161 -7.96 22.47 -36.18
N LYS A 162 -7.33 21.33 -35.86
CA LYS A 162 -5.93 21.28 -35.39
C LYS A 162 -4.96 21.78 -36.46
N GLU A 163 -5.05 21.23 -37.68
CA GLU A 163 -4.20 21.67 -38.81
C GLU A 163 -4.46 23.14 -39.15
N LEU A 164 -5.73 23.54 -39.24
CA LEU A 164 -6.12 24.92 -39.49
C LEU A 164 -5.55 25.85 -38.41
N ARG A 165 -5.61 25.44 -37.14
CA ARG A 165 -5.19 26.23 -35.98
C ARG A 165 -3.68 26.41 -35.88
N PHE A 166 -2.91 25.34 -36.10
CA PHE A 166 -1.47 25.34 -35.85
C PHE A 166 -0.63 25.52 -37.11
N ARG A 167 -1.10 25.00 -38.25
CA ARG A 167 -0.33 24.96 -39.51
C ARG A 167 -0.90 25.84 -40.61
N ARG A 168 -2.14 26.32 -40.43
CA ARG A 168 -2.90 27.09 -41.43
C ARG A 168 -2.99 26.34 -42.75
N THR A 169 -3.23 25.03 -42.66
CA THR A 169 -3.42 24.15 -43.81
C THR A 169 -4.82 23.55 -43.78
N LEU A 170 -5.46 23.50 -44.95
CA LEU A 170 -6.68 22.75 -45.18
C LEU A 170 -6.36 21.55 -46.06
N SER A 171 -6.29 20.38 -45.43
CA SER A 171 -5.83 19.12 -46.02
C SER A 171 -7.03 18.20 -46.30
N LEU A 172 -7.61 18.25 -47.50
CA LEU A 172 -8.77 17.43 -47.86
C LEU A 172 -8.62 16.85 -49.27
N PRO A 173 -9.00 15.57 -49.51
CA PRO A 173 -8.88 14.92 -50.82
C PRO A 173 -10.06 15.27 -51.73
N LEU A 174 -10.28 16.57 -51.99
CA LEU A 174 -11.41 17.05 -52.80
C LEU A 174 -11.05 17.28 -54.27
N GLY A 175 -9.76 17.34 -54.62
CA GLY A 175 -9.32 17.75 -55.94
C GLY A 175 -9.60 19.23 -56.21
N THR A 176 -9.94 19.53 -57.48
CA THR A 176 -10.34 20.86 -57.96
C THR A 176 -11.85 21.00 -58.17
N ILE A 177 -12.63 19.99 -57.77
CA ILE A 177 -14.08 19.94 -57.99
C ILE A 177 -14.78 20.80 -56.95
N THR A 178 -15.82 21.53 -57.37
CA THR A 178 -16.69 22.29 -56.48
C THR A 178 -17.85 21.40 -56.02
N LEU A 179 -18.15 21.44 -54.72
CA LEU A 179 -19.27 20.72 -54.12
C LEU A 179 -20.20 21.70 -53.42
N PRO A 180 -21.51 21.42 -53.36
CA PRO A 180 -22.40 22.25 -52.57
C PRO A 180 -22.28 21.83 -51.10
N TRP A 181 -21.90 22.76 -50.22
CA TRP A 181 -21.77 22.49 -48.79
C TRP A 181 -23.00 22.95 -48.03
N LEU A 182 -23.33 22.28 -46.92
CA LEU A 182 -24.53 22.54 -46.15
C LEU A 182 -24.19 22.98 -44.71
N ASP A 183 -24.91 23.96 -44.20
CA ASP A 183 -24.91 24.30 -42.78
C ASP A 183 -25.57 23.18 -41.95
N PRO A 184 -24.90 22.59 -40.94
CA PRO A 184 -25.48 21.53 -40.09
C PRO A 184 -26.80 21.91 -39.42
N SER A 185 -27.03 23.21 -39.14
CA SER A 185 -28.27 23.66 -38.49
C SER A 185 -29.51 23.42 -39.37
N ALA A 186 -29.34 23.38 -40.69
CA ALA A 186 -30.39 23.07 -41.65
C ALA A 186 -31.02 21.68 -41.40
N ILE A 187 -30.19 20.68 -41.05
CA ILE A 187 -30.67 19.33 -40.73
C ILE A 187 -31.45 19.35 -39.42
N ALA A 188 -30.89 19.95 -38.38
CA ALA A 188 -31.51 20.00 -37.05
C ALA A 188 -32.85 20.75 -37.07
N GLN A 189 -32.91 21.90 -37.77
CA GLN A 189 -34.14 22.68 -37.96
C GLN A 189 -35.17 21.91 -38.79
N GLY A 190 -34.76 21.27 -39.88
CA GLY A 190 -35.64 20.43 -40.69
C GLY A 190 -36.25 19.29 -39.88
N LEU A 191 -35.44 18.58 -39.09
CA LEU A 191 -35.93 17.53 -38.18
C LEU A 191 -36.88 18.09 -37.13
N SER A 192 -36.55 19.22 -36.50
CA SER A 192 -37.40 19.86 -35.50
C SER A 192 -38.76 20.25 -36.10
N LYS A 193 -38.77 20.96 -37.24
CA LYS A 193 -39.99 21.36 -37.94
C LYS A 193 -40.83 20.15 -38.38
N TRP A 194 -40.19 19.08 -38.85
CA TRP A 194 -40.87 17.84 -39.20
C TRP A 194 -41.52 17.18 -37.97
N LEU A 195 -40.82 17.12 -36.84
CA LEU A 195 -41.38 16.60 -35.58
C LEU A 195 -42.55 17.43 -35.06
N HIS A 196 -42.51 18.75 -35.28
CA HIS A 196 -43.61 19.66 -34.94
C HIS A 196 -44.76 19.66 -35.97
N GLY A 197 -44.60 18.96 -37.11
CA GLY A 197 -45.58 18.91 -38.19
C GLY A 197 -45.69 20.20 -39.00
N GLU A 198 -44.67 21.08 -38.94
CA GLU A 198 -44.63 22.37 -39.64
C GLU A 198 -44.27 22.22 -41.12
N ILE A 199 -43.63 21.11 -41.49
CA ILE A 199 -43.22 20.79 -42.86
C ILE A 199 -43.68 19.37 -43.22
N ASN A 200 -43.94 19.14 -44.51
CA ASN A 200 -44.38 17.84 -45.00
C ASN A 200 -43.21 16.83 -45.14
N ASN A 201 -43.56 15.56 -45.36
CA ASN A 201 -42.59 14.45 -45.47
C ASN A 201 -41.86 14.37 -46.82
N GLN A 202 -41.85 15.44 -47.62
CA GLN A 202 -41.18 15.48 -48.92
C GLN A 202 -40.01 16.48 -48.90
N PRO A 203 -38.87 16.13 -48.29
CA PRO A 203 -37.65 16.92 -48.41
C PRO A 203 -37.12 16.87 -49.86
N PRO A 204 -36.25 17.80 -50.27
CA PRO A 204 -35.50 17.65 -51.51
C PRO A 204 -34.67 16.36 -51.49
N GLU A 205 -34.33 15.84 -52.69
CA GLU A 205 -33.62 14.57 -52.84
C GLU A 205 -32.30 14.54 -52.04
N ILE A 206 -31.59 15.66 -52.02
CA ILE A 206 -30.39 15.89 -51.21
C ILE A 206 -30.47 17.31 -50.66
N LEU A 207 -30.26 17.47 -49.36
CA LEU A 207 -30.09 18.76 -48.71
C LEU A 207 -28.71 19.32 -49.08
N THR A 208 -28.70 20.49 -49.70
CA THR A 208 -27.47 21.20 -50.10
C THR A 208 -27.57 22.67 -49.72
N GLY A 209 -26.44 23.35 -49.52
CA GLY A 209 -26.42 24.82 -49.50
C GLY A 209 -26.39 25.39 -50.92
N SER A 210 -26.49 26.71 -51.03
CA SER A 210 -26.60 27.45 -52.29
C SER A 210 -25.27 27.75 -52.99
N ASN A 211 -24.13 27.48 -52.35
CA ASN A 211 -22.82 27.84 -52.87
C ASN A 211 -22.00 26.58 -53.20
N LEU A 212 -21.48 26.53 -54.42
CA LEU A 212 -20.53 25.50 -54.87
C LEU A 212 -19.11 25.93 -54.52
N LEU A 213 -18.43 25.16 -53.67
CA LEU A 213 -17.13 25.51 -53.10
C LEU A 213 -16.11 24.41 -53.39
N SER A 214 -14.96 24.78 -53.93
CA SER A 214 -13.76 23.94 -53.99
C SER A 214 -12.95 24.06 -52.69
N GLY A 215 -11.98 23.16 -52.48
CA GLY A 215 -11.07 23.28 -51.33
C GLY A 215 -10.28 24.60 -51.31
N ALA A 216 -9.94 25.15 -52.49
CA ALA A 216 -9.27 26.45 -52.59
C ALA A 216 -10.19 27.62 -52.22
N ASP A 217 -11.47 27.58 -52.60
CA ASP A 217 -12.45 28.61 -52.24
C ASP A 217 -12.65 28.65 -50.72
N ILE A 218 -12.75 27.47 -50.09
CA ILE A 218 -12.87 27.36 -48.62
C ILE A 218 -11.65 27.95 -47.92
N ALA A 219 -10.44 27.63 -48.38
CA ALA A 219 -9.21 28.17 -47.81
C ALA A 219 -9.10 29.70 -47.97
N LEU A 220 -9.56 30.25 -49.10
CA LEU A 220 -9.61 31.70 -49.34
C LEU A 220 -10.58 32.40 -48.37
N GLU A 221 -11.80 31.87 -48.19
CA GLU A 221 -12.77 32.42 -47.24
C GLU A 221 -12.27 32.35 -45.79
N LEU A 222 -11.67 31.22 -45.39
CA LEU A 222 -11.03 31.07 -44.08
C LEU A 222 -9.95 32.12 -43.86
N SER A 223 -9.12 32.37 -44.88
CA SER A 223 -8.04 33.38 -44.81
C SER A 223 -8.59 34.79 -44.61
N ALA A 224 -9.62 35.16 -45.37
CA ALA A 224 -10.25 36.46 -45.28
C ALA A 224 -10.89 36.69 -43.90
N MET A 225 -11.60 35.69 -43.37
CA MET A 225 -12.24 35.77 -42.05
C MET A 225 -11.24 35.83 -40.90
N LEU A 226 -10.14 35.06 -40.98
CA LEU A 226 -9.05 35.14 -40.00
C LEU A 226 -8.45 36.55 -40.00
N TRP A 227 -8.13 37.11 -41.17
CA TRP A 227 -7.58 38.45 -41.29
C TRP A 227 -8.47 39.53 -40.69
N GLN A 228 -9.78 39.49 -40.95
CA GLN A 228 -10.75 40.44 -40.38
C GLN A 228 -10.84 40.34 -38.85
N THR A 229 -10.54 39.17 -38.29
CA THR A 229 -10.65 38.90 -36.85
C THR A 229 -9.39 39.26 -36.06
N MET A 230 -8.22 39.45 -36.71
CA MET A 230 -6.92 39.64 -36.01
C MET A 230 -6.70 41.02 -35.37
N SER A 231 -7.67 41.95 -35.40
CA SER A 231 -7.52 43.18 -34.60
C SER A 231 -7.78 42.90 -33.12
N ALA A 232 -6.97 43.47 -32.21
CA ALA A 232 -7.11 43.21 -30.78
C ALA A 232 -8.53 43.49 -30.25
N GLN A 233 -9.14 44.59 -30.67
CA GLN A 233 -10.47 44.99 -30.23
C GLN A 233 -11.56 44.03 -30.74
N GLN A 234 -11.52 43.65 -32.02
CA GLN A 234 -12.49 42.72 -32.59
C GLN A 234 -12.34 41.32 -31.99
N PHE A 235 -11.10 40.85 -31.87
CA PHE A 235 -10.80 39.53 -31.30
C PHE A 235 -11.25 39.44 -29.84
N ALA A 236 -10.91 40.45 -29.02
CA ALA A 236 -11.31 40.48 -27.62
C ALA A 236 -12.83 40.54 -27.48
N ARG A 237 -13.52 41.34 -28.30
CA ARG A 237 -14.99 41.42 -28.28
C ARG A 237 -15.62 40.08 -28.63
N LEU A 238 -15.17 39.43 -29.70
CA LEU A 238 -15.67 38.10 -30.07
C LEU A 238 -15.43 37.06 -28.97
N ARG A 239 -14.25 37.10 -28.32
CA ARG A 239 -13.95 36.21 -27.19
C ARG A 239 -14.86 36.47 -25.99
N PHE A 240 -15.11 37.73 -25.65
CA PHE A 240 -16.02 38.10 -24.58
C PHE A 240 -17.45 37.60 -24.87
N GLU A 241 -17.97 37.90 -26.06
CA GLU A 241 -19.31 37.47 -26.50
C GLU A 241 -19.46 35.95 -26.64
N ALA A 242 -18.36 35.21 -26.80
CA ALA A 242 -18.38 33.75 -26.83
C ALA A 242 -18.45 33.13 -25.42
N ILE A 243 -18.10 33.88 -24.38
CA ILE A 243 -18.18 33.46 -22.98
C ILE A 243 -19.51 33.94 -22.38
N ASP A 244 -19.95 35.16 -22.70
CA ASP A 244 -21.26 35.74 -22.36
C ASP A 244 -22.39 35.02 -23.14
N ILE A 245 -22.84 33.88 -22.60
CA ILE A 245 -23.82 32.98 -23.22
C ILE A 245 -25.21 33.62 -23.20
N ASP A 246 -25.56 34.33 -22.11
CA ASP A 246 -26.87 34.96 -21.94
C ASP A 246 -26.97 36.34 -22.62
N LYS A 247 -25.83 36.88 -23.09
CA LYS A 247 -25.70 38.18 -23.76
C LYS A 247 -26.07 39.36 -22.87
N SER A 248 -25.85 39.24 -21.57
CA SER A 248 -26.08 40.30 -20.59
C SER A 248 -25.07 41.44 -20.71
N GLY A 249 -23.93 41.21 -21.37
CA GLY A 249 -22.81 42.14 -21.44
C GLY A 249 -21.89 42.07 -20.22
N GLN A 250 -22.09 41.09 -19.34
CA GLN A 250 -21.25 40.77 -18.19
C GLN A 250 -20.98 39.26 -18.21
N ILE A 251 -19.80 38.84 -17.77
CA ILE A 251 -19.46 37.42 -17.63
C ILE A 251 -19.56 37.03 -16.16
N ASP A 252 -20.45 36.10 -15.83
CA ASP A 252 -20.57 35.55 -14.48
C ASP A 252 -19.78 34.24 -14.28
N ALA A 253 -19.84 33.68 -13.06
CA ALA A 253 -19.18 32.41 -12.76
C ALA A 253 -19.74 31.22 -13.57
N ALA A 254 -21.04 31.19 -13.87
CA ALA A 254 -21.67 30.12 -14.62
C ALA A 254 -21.23 30.11 -16.09
N GLU A 255 -20.83 31.27 -16.61
CA GLU A 255 -20.32 31.48 -17.97
C GLU A 255 -18.81 31.30 -18.07
N LEU A 256 -18.05 31.87 -17.13
CA LEU A 256 -16.59 31.82 -17.14
C LEU A 256 -16.05 30.42 -16.85
N PHE A 257 -16.65 29.70 -15.91
CA PHE A 257 -16.11 28.42 -15.43
C PHE A 257 -16.06 27.36 -16.55
N PRO A 258 -17.12 27.15 -17.36
CA PRO A 258 -17.05 26.24 -18.51
C PRO A 258 -15.93 26.59 -19.49
N TYR A 259 -15.73 27.88 -19.78
CA TYR A 259 -14.65 28.34 -20.67
C TYR A 259 -13.26 27.98 -20.12
N LEU A 260 -13.03 28.22 -18.82
CA LEU A 260 -11.77 27.91 -18.17
C LEU A 260 -11.57 26.39 -18.00
N LEU A 261 -12.63 25.65 -17.74
CA LEU A 261 -12.60 24.18 -17.68
C LEU A 261 -12.17 23.57 -19.02
N ASP A 262 -12.67 24.10 -20.14
CA ASP A 262 -12.26 23.70 -21.49
C ASP A 262 -10.77 24.00 -21.78
N LEU A 263 -10.19 24.96 -21.06
CA LEU A 263 -8.75 25.27 -21.08
C LEU A 263 -7.94 24.44 -20.08
N GLY A 264 -8.60 23.63 -19.25
CA GLY A 264 -7.98 22.73 -18.27
C GLY A 264 -7.86 23.29 -16.86
N TYR A 265 -8.52 24.40 -16.54
CA TYR A 265 -8.59 24.95 -15.18
C TYR A 265 -9.70 24.27 -14.36
N SER A 266 -9.52 24.20 -13.05
CA SER A 266 -10.53 23.75 -12.09
C SER A 266 -11.49 24.88 -11.68
N ASN A 267 -12.58 24.54 -10.99
CA ASN A 267 -13.52 25.54 -10.47
C ASN A 267 -12.84 26.50 -9.47
N ASP A 268 -12.00 25.99 -8.57
CA ASP A 268 -11.28 26.82 -7.58
C ASP A 268 -10.32 27.80 -8.26
N GLU A 269 -9.60 27.34 -9.29
CA GLU A 269 -8.75 28.22 -10.10
C GLU A 269 -9.58 29.25 -10.88
N SER A 270 -10.76 28.86 -11.34
CA SER A 270 -11.68 29.72 -12.07
C SER A 270 -12.27 30.82 -11.18
N GLU A 271 -12.55 30.50 -9.91
CA GLU A 271 -12.97 31.47 -8.90
C GLU A 271 -11.85 32.49 -8.62
N SER A 272 -10.61 32.03 -8.48
CA SER A 272 -9.46 32.94 -8.33
C SER A 272 -9.26 33.84 -9.56
N ILE A 273 -9.51 33.33 -10.76
CA ILE A 273 -9.44 34.12 -12.01
C ILE A 273 -10.55 35.17 -12.02
N LEU A 274 -11.78 34.80 -11.63
CA LEU A 274 -12.89 35.73 -11.50
C LEU A 274 -12.55 36.87 -10.53
N GLU A 275 -12.09 36.54 -9.32
CA GLU A 275 -11.68 37.53 -8.30
C GLU A 275 -10.53 38.46 -8.77
N GLN A 276 -9.62 37.96 -9.61
CA GLN A 276 -8.51 38.75 -10.14
C GLN A 276 -8.96 39.70 -11.26
N ALA A 277 -9.94 39.27 -12.06
CA ALA A 277 -10.47 40.02 -13.18
C ALA A 277 -11.48 41.09 -12.74
N ASP A 278 -12.37 40.74 -11.81
CA ASP A 278 -13.38 41.62 -11.21
C ASP A 278 -12.71 42.70 -10.33
N LYS A 279 -12.51 43.89 -10.91
CA LYS A 279 -11.79 45.00 -10.25
C LYS A 279 -12.69 45.79 -9.32
N ASP A 280 -13.98 45.89 -9.65
CA ASP A 280 -14.95 46.63 -8.85
C ASP A 280 -15.62 45.77 -7.75
N LYS A 281 -15.36 44.45 -7.77
CA LYS A 281 -15.87 43.42 -6.84
C LYS A 281 -17.37 43.24 -6.90
N ASN A 282 -17.97 43.40 -8.08
CA ASN A 282 -19.42 43.25 -8.29
C ASN A 282 -19.85 41.78 -8.51
N GLY A 283 -18.90 40.85 -8.65
CA GLY A 283 -19.13 39.41 -8.86
C GLY A 283 -19.22 38.98 -10.33
N THR A 284 -18.99 39.90 -11.28
CA THR A 284 -19.04 39.68 -12.73
C THR A 284 -17.87 40.38 -13.41
N ILE A 285 -17.58 40.05 -14.67
CA ILE A 285 -16.51 40.68 -15.47
C ILE A 285 -17.15 41.44 -16.63
N ASP A 286 -16.95 42.75 -16.70
CA ASP A 286 -17.33 43.53 -17.87
C ASP A 286 -16.25 43.52 -18.98
N PHE A 287 -16.54 44.12 -20.13
CA PHE A 287 -15.58 44.12 -21.25
C PHE A 287 -14.28 44.88 -20.95
N GLU A 288 -14.32 45.95 -20.15
CA GLU A 288 -13.12 46.73 -19.80
C GLU A 288 -12.23 45.93 -18.85
N GLU A 289 -12.82 45.22 -17.88
CA GLU A 289 -12.15 44.31 -16.97
C GLU A 289 -11.55 43.10 -17.71
N PHE A 290 -12.27 42.57 -18.69
CA PHE A 290 -11.84 41.43 -19.51
C PHE A 290 -10.53 41.69 -20.27
N VAL A 291 -10.33 42.93 -20.76
CA VAL A 291 -9.13 43.32 -21.54
C VAL A 291 -8.10 44.10 -20.74
N TYR A 292 -8.34 44.34 -19.45
CA TYR A 292 -7.54 45.23 -18.61
C TYR A 292 -6.05 44.90 -18.67
N GLY A 293 -5.25 45.86 -19.15
CA GLY A 293 -3.79 45.73 -19.25
C GLY A 293 -3.27 44.79 -20.35
N LEU A 294 -4.14 44.28 -21.23
CA LEU A 294 -3.76 43.30 -22.26
C LEU A 294 -3.77 43.85 -23.69
N GLU A 295 -4.36 45.01 -23.96
CA GLU A 295 -4.57 45.51 -25.33
C GLU A 295 -3.29 45.62 -26.17
N ALA A 296 -2.23 46.19 -25.61
CA ALA A 296 -0.94 46.33 -26.29
C ALA A 296 -0.30 44.96 -26.57
N HIS A 297 -0.42 44.02 -25.62
CA HIS A 297 0.08 42.66 -25.74
C HIS A 297 -0.71 41.87 -26.79
N LEU A 298 -2.02 42.06 -26.84
CA LEU A 298 -2.91 41.38 -27.77
C LEU A 298 -2.65 41.81 -29.21
N ASN A 299 -2.44 43.11 -29.44
CA ASN A 299 -2.05 43.60 -30.77
C ASN A 299 -0.72 42.97 -31.23
N ARG A 300 0.27 42.88 -30.34
CA ARG A 300 1.56 42.26 -30.68
C ARG A 300 1.43 40.77 -30.99
N ILE A 301 0.73 40.02 -30.14
CA ILE A 301 0.56 38.58 -30.32
C ILE A 301 -0.23 38.27 -31.59
N LEU A 302 -1.35 38.98 -31.84
CA LEU A 302 -2.19 38.73 -33.00
C LEU A 302 -1.50 39.11 -34.32
N ALA A 303 -0.58 40.08 -34.32
CA ALA A 303 0.20 40.43 -35.51
C ALA A 303 1.09 39.27 -35.99
N ASP A 304 1.53 38.41 -35.08
CA ASP A 304 2.37 37.25 -35.38
C ASP A 304 1.56 36.00 -35.77
N VAL A 305 0.22 36.03 -35.63
CA VAL A 305 -0.65 34.92 -36.00
C VAL A 305 -0.82 34.91 -37.53
N PRO A 306 -0.36 33.86 -38.25
CA PRO A 306 -0.54 33.81 -39.68
C PRO A 306 -2.04 33.70 -40.01
N THR A 307 -2.51 34.45 -41.00
CA THR A 307 -3.93 34.46 -41.41
C THR A 307 -4.18 33.73 -42.73
N GLU A 308 -3.14 33.52 -43.53
CA GLU A 308 -3.22 32.80 -44.80
C GLU A 308 -3.40 31.29 -44.56
N VAL A 309 -4.52 30.74 -45.02
CA VAL A 309 -4.80 29.30 -45.03
C VAL A 309 -4.51 28.74 -46.42
N ARG A 310 -3.71 27.68 -46.49
CA ARG A 310 -3.33 27.01 -47.74
C ARG A 310 -4.08 25.70 -47.90
N TYR A 311 -4.73 25.52 -49.04
CA TYR A 311 -5.36 24.26 -49.41
C TYR A 311 -4.33 23.28 -50.00
N PHE A 312 -4.34 22.05 -49.50
CA PHE A 312 -3.56 20.94 -50.03
C PHE A 312 -4.50 19.78 -50.39
N ASP A 313 -4.51 19.41 -51.67
CA ASP A 313 -5.21 18.22 -52.14
C ASP A 313 -4.39 16.98 -51.78
N LEU A 314 -4.76 16.32 -50.68
CA LEU A 314 -4.00 15.17 -50.19
C LEU A 314 -4.26 13.91 -51.03
N PRO A 315 -3.21 13.14 -51.36
CA PRO A 315 -3.39 11.77 -51.82
C PRO A 315 -4.19 10.94 -50.81
N THR A 316 -5.10 10.10 -51.28
CA THR A 316 -5.98 9.29 -50.42
C THR A 316 -5.21 8.45 -49.40
N SER A 317 -4.02 7.95 -49.76
CA SER A 317 -3.15 7.19 -48.84
C SER A 317 -2.59 8.03 -47.70
N ALA A 318 -2.23 9.29 -47.95
CA ALA A 318 -1.76 10.22 -46.91
C ALA A 318 -2.91 10.61 -45.99
N ALA A 319 -4.07 10.93 -46.57
CA ALA A 319 -5.26 11.27 -45.78
C ALA A 319 -5.74 10.11 -44.87
N LEU A 320 -5.56 8.86 -45.30
CA LEU A 320 -5.84 7.67 -44.49
C LEU A 320 -4.89 7.58 -43.29
N HIS A 321 -3.59 7.75 -43.54
CA HIS A 321 -2.58 7.74 -42.50
C HIS A 321 -2.85 8.83 -41.45
N ASP A 322 -3.17 10.05 -41.87
CA ASP A 322 -3.42 11.17 -40.95
C ASP A 322 -4.68 10.96 -40.12
N ALA A 323 -5.75 10.41 -40.71
CA ALA A 323 -6.96 10.06 -39.97
C ALA A 323 -6.70 8.97 -38.90
N MET A 324 -5.88 7.97 -39.23
CA MET A 324 -5.47 6.92 -38.30
C MET A 324 -4.57 7.46 -37.18
N ALA A 325 -3.60 8.31 -37.52
CA ALA A 325 -2.75 8.99 -36.54
C ALA A 325 -3.56 9.91 -35.61
N GLY A 326 -4.67 10.46 -36.10
CA GLY A 326 -5.66 11.22 -35.33
C GLY A 326 -6.53 10.38 -34.38
N GLY A 327 -6.30 9.06 -34.30
CA GLY A 327 -7.00 8.15 -33.38
C GLY A 327 -8.24 7.46 -33.97
N MET A 328 -8.54 7.65 -35.26
CA MET A 328 -9.60 6.88 -35.91
C MET A 328 -9.13 5.46 -36.20
N ASN A 329 -10.03 4.48 -36.03
CA ASN A 329 -9.75 3.14 -36.52
C ASN A 329 -9.70 3.12 -38.06
N GLU A 330 -8.90 2.20 -38.61
CA GLU A 330 -8.66 2.09 -40.05
C GLU A 330 -9.95 1.98 -40.87
N LYS A 331 -10.94 1.20 -40.39
CA LYS A 331 -12.20 0.97 -41.10
C LYS A 331 -13.07 2.23 -41.18
N ALA A 332 -13.14 3.01 -40.10
CA ALA A 332 -13.85 4.28 -40.03
C ALA A 332 -13.15 5.35 -40.89
N ALA A 333 -11.82 5.45 -40.78
CA ALA A 333 -11.01 6.37 -41.58
C ALA A 333 -11.17 6.09 -43.08
N GLN A 334 -11.09 4.82 -43.49
CA GLN A 334 -11.30 4.40 -44.88
C GLN A 334 -12.72 4.72 -45.35
N SER A 335 -13.74 4.51 -44.52
CA SER A 335 -15.14 4.77 -44.88
C SER A 335 -15.40 6.26 -45.16
N GLN A 336 -14.86 7.14 -44.31
CA GLN A 336 -14.97 8.58 -44.48
C GLN A 336 -14.24 9.07 -45.74
N LEU A 337 -13.06 8.50 -46.03
CA LEU A 337 -12.28 8.86 -47.22
C LEU A 337 -12.94 8.37 -48.51
N ASP A 338 -13.41 7.12 -48.54
CA ASP A 338 -14.14 6.56 -49.67
C ASP A 338 -15.38 7.40 -49.99
N TRP A 339 -16.05 7.93 -48.96
CA TRP A 339 -17.16 8.85 -49.12
C TRP A 339 -16.73 10.19 -49.72
N LEU A 340 -15.75 10.89 -49.12
CA LEU A 340 -15.27 12.19 -49.62
C LEU A 340 -14.76 12.09 -51.07
N VAL A 341 -13.95 11.08 -51.37
CA VAL A 341 -13.43 10.83 -52.73
C VAL A 341 -14.56 10.43 -53.68
N GLY A 342 -15.52 9.63 -53.21
CA GLY A 342 -16.68 9.21 -53.98
C GLY A 342 -17.54 10.40 -54.40
N VAL A 343 -17.84 11.30 -53.46
CA VAL A 343 -18.63 12.51 -53.69
C VAL A 343 -17.86 13.52 -54.56
N SER A 344 -16.56 13.71 -54.31
CA SER A 344 -15.68 14.52 -55.17
C SER A 344 -15.75 14.03 -56.63
N LYS A 345 -15.60 12.73 -56.88
CA LYS A 345 -15.61 12.16 -58.24
C LYS A 345 -16.98 12.17 -58.90
N SER A 346 -18.06 11.93 -58.15
CA SER A 346 -19.42 11.87 -58.72
C SER A 346 -20.06 13.25 -58.89
N GLY A 347 -19.62 14.25 -58.12
CA GLY A 347 -20.34 15.49 -57.92
C GLY A 347 -21.64 15.30 -57.12
N LEU A 348 -22.25 16.42 -56.74
CA LEU A 348 -23.62 16.51 -56.23
C LEU A 348 -24.32 17.66 -56.95
N THR A 349 -25.60 17.45 -57.28
CA THR A 349 -26.44 18.50 -57.86
C THR A 349 -26.82 19.51 -56.77
N ASP A 350 -26.85 20.80 -57.13
CA ASP A 350 -27.28 21.86 -56.24
C ASP A 350 -28.82 21.87 -56.10
N HIS A 351 -29.28 21.74 -54.86
CA HIS A 351 -30.67 21.80 -54.43
C HIS A 351 -30.88 22.88 -53.34
N GLY A 352 -30.01 23.90 -53.28
CA GLY A 352 -30.01 24.91 -52.21
C GLY A 352 -31.30 25.71 -52.12
N GLU A 353 -31.88 26.07 -53.28
CA GLU A 353 -33.17 26.77 -53.31
C GLU A 353 -34.32 25.88 -52.84
N ALA A 354 -34.33 24.60 -53.24
CA ALA A 354 -35.32 23.63 -52.76
C ALA A 354 -35.19 23.36 -51.25
N THR A 355 -33.95 23.33 -50.75
CA THR A 355 -33.65 23.22 -49.31
C THR A 355 -34.18 24.44 -48.54
N ALA A 356 -33.95 25.65 -49.05
CA ALA A 356 -34.44 26.88 -48.44
C ALA A 356 -35.97 26.97 -48.46
N GLN A 357 -36.61 26.54 -49.55
CA GLN A 357 -38.07 26.46 -49.65
C GLN A 357 -38.65 25.46 -48.63
N TRP A 358 -38.03 24.28 -48.48
CA TRP A 358 -38.46 23.28 -47.51
C TRP A 358 -38.30 23.75 -46.05
N LEU A 359 -37.21 24.44 -45.73
CA LEU A 359 -36.98 25.00 -44.39
C LEU A 359 -37.78 26.29 -44.12
N GLY A 360 -38.31 26.95 -45.16
CA GLY A 360 -38.94 28.27 -45.05
C GLY A 360 -37.95 29.40 -44.71
N GLN A 361 -36.65 29.16 -44.83
CA GLN A 361 -35.59 30.13 -44.61
C GLN A 361 -34.32 29.73 -45.38
N LYS A 362 -33.46 30.71 -45.70
CA LYS A 362 -32.16 30.43 -46.33
C LYS A 362 -31.20 29.79 -45.33
N THR A 363 -30.41 28.85 -45.81
CA THR A 363 -29.26 28.31 -45.06
C THR A 363 -28.17 29.38 -44.96
N ILE A 364 -27.41 29.32 -43.87
CA ILE A 364 -26.27 30.21 -43.64
C ILE A 364 -25.16 29.89 -44.66
N GLY A 365 -24.45 30.92 -45.14
CA GLY A 365 -23.31 30.76 -46.05
C GLY A 365 -22.01 30.39 -45.32
N LEU A 366 -20.96 30.03 -46.07
CA LEU A 366 -19.68 29.64 -45.48
C LEU A 366 -19.06 30.77 -44.64
N SER A 367 -19.02 32.00 -45.15
CA SER A 367 -18.41 33.14 -44.43
C SER A 367 -19.07 33.40 -43.07
N ASP A 368 -20.41 33.41 -43.01
CA ASP A 368 -21.17 33.59 -41.77
C ASP A 368 -20.97 32.41 -40.81
N TRP A 369 -20.92 31.19 -41.35
CA TRP A 369 -20.65 29.99 -40.55
C TRP A 369 -19.22 29.99 -39.98
N ILE A 370 -18.22 30.39 -40.77
CA ILE A 370 -16.85 30.59 -40.30
C ILE A 370 -16.82 31.66 -39.21
N ALA A 371 -17.54 32.77 -39.37
CA ALA A 371 -17.60 33.83 -38.36
C ALA A 371 -18.07 33.31 -37.00
N GLN A 372 -19.08 32.41 -36.99
CA GLN A 372 -19.58 31.78 -35.77
C GLN A 372 -18.57 30.84 -35.10
N HIS A 373 -17.57 30.35 -35.83
CA HIS A 373 -16.62 29.33 -35.34
C HIS A 373 -15.15 29.80 -35.44
N ILE A 374 -14.90 31.07 -35.77
CA ILE A 374 -13.58 31.61 -36.08
C ILE A 374 -12.62 31.46 -34.89
N LEU A 375 -13.15 31.60 -33.68
CA LEU A 375 -12.41 31.47 -32.44
C LEU A 375 -11.90 30.05 -32.17
N GLU A 376 -12.53 29.03 -32.74
CA GLU A 376 -12.06 27.64 -32.67
C GLU A 376 -10.80 27.42 -33.51
N LEU A 377 -10.59 28.29 -34.51
CA LEU A 377 -9.46 28.22 -35.45
C LEU A 377 -8.27 29.07 -34.99
N ILE A 378 -8.43 29.88 -33.94
CA ILE A 378 -7.38 30.77 -33.43
C ILE A 378 -6.79 30.18 -32.15
N ASN A 379 -5.47 30.06 -32.08
CA ASN A 379 -4.72 29.50 -30.95
C ASN A 379 -4.32 30.53 -29.88
N VAL A 380 -5.01 31.66 -29.86
CA VAL A 380 -4.87 32.73 -28.88
C VAL A 380 -6.12 32.73 -28.00
N TYR A 381 -5.94 32.95 -26.71
CA TYR A 381 -6.98 33.00 -25.69
C TYR A 381 -6.69 34.14 -24.72
N ILE A 382 -7.75 34.73 -24.17
CA ILE A 382 -7.66 35.75 -23.14
C ILE A 382 -8.08 35.08 -21.84
N LEU A 383 -7.20 35.12 -20.84
CA LEU A 383 -7.50 34.72 -19.48
C LEU A 383 -7.71 35.98 -18.66
N PRO A 384 -8.96 36.34 -18.33
CA PRO A 384 -9.27 37.58 -17.61
C PRO A 384 -8.42 37.70 -16.34
N GLY A 385 -7.84 38.87 -16.08
CA GLY A 385 -6.97 39.09 -14.92
C GLY A 385 -5.60 38.37 -14.94
N ARG A 386 -5.37 37.36 -15.80
CA ARG A 386 -4.15 36.54 -15.85
C ARG A 386 -3.24 36.88 -17.03
N GLY A 387 -3.77 37.10 -18.23
CA GLY A 387 -2.95 37.34 -19.41
C GLY A 387 -3.49 36.80 -20.73
N ILE A 388 -2.60 36.69 -21.72
CA ILE A 388 -2.88 36.13 -23.05
C ILE A 388 -2.18 34.80 -23.18
N LEU A 389 -2.98 33.76 -23.41
CA LEU A 389 -2.51 32.39 -23.58
C LEU A 389 -2.44 32.05 -25.08
N THR A 390 -1.29 31.56 -25.53
CA THR A 390 -1.09 31.07 -26.90
C THR A 390 -0.62 29.63 -26.87
N ILE A 391 -1.07 28.81 -27.82
CA ILE A 391 -0.65 27.40 -27.93
C ILE A 391 -0.11 27.18 -29.35
N SER A 392 1.11 26.71 -29.51
CA SER A 392 1.72 26.41 -30.82
C SER A 392 2.21 24.96 -30.89
N GLU A 393 2.30 24.37 -32.08
CA GLU A 393 3.05 23.14 -32.28
C GLU A 393 4.56 23.45 -32.33
N GLY A 394 5.36 22.55 -31.76
CA GLY A 394 6.81 22.62 -31.77
C GLY A 394 7.42 21.25 -31.54
N PHE A 395 8.70 21.22 -31.16
CA PHE A 395 9.41 20.00 -30.81
C PHE A 395 10.04 20.13 -29.42
N LEU A 396 9.82 19.13 -28.57
CA LEU A 396 10.45 18.99 -27.27
C LEU A 396 11.23 17.68 -27.23
N ALA A 397 12.54 17.75 -27.00
CA ALA A 397 13.44 16.59 -27.04
C ALA A 397 13.30 15.74 -28.33
N GLY A 398 13.11 16.39 -29.48
CA GLY A 398 12.95 15.73 -30.79
C GLY A 398 11.55 15.13 -31.04
N ARG A 399 10.61 15.29 -30.11
CA ARG A 399 9.22 14.81 -30.24
C ARG A 399 8.27 15.96 -30.56
N PRO A 400 7.20 15.74 -31.35
CA PRO A 400 6.13 16.72 -31.50
C PRO A 400 5.56 17.16 -30.14
N ALA A 401 5.42 18.45 -29.92
CA ALA A 401 4.98 19.03 -28.66
C ALA A 401 4.02 20.21 -28.88
N LEU A 402 3.17 20.47 -27.88
CA LEU A 402 2.44 21.71 -27.72
C LEU A 402 3.26 22.64 -26.82
N ILE A 403 3.47 23.86 -27.29
CA ILE A 403 4.13 24.93 -26.56
C ILE A 403 3.05 25.94 -26.20
N THR A 404 2.71 26.00 -24.93
CA THR A 404 1.84 26.97 -24.31
C THR A 404 2.66 28.16 -23.84
N ARG A 405 2.25 29.38 -24.19
CA ARG A 405 2.84 30.61 -23.66
C ARG A 405 1.77 31.47 -23.05
N LEU A 406 1.95 31.87 -21.79
CA LEU A 406 1.07 32.81 -21.11
C LEU A 406 1.85 34.11 -20.85
N LEU A 407 1.47 35.15 -21.58
CA LEU A 407 1.99 36.51 -21.39
C LEU A 407 1.08 37.28 -20.45
N GLN A 408 1.59 37.67 -19.30
CA GLN A 408 0.86 38.44 -18.30
C GLN A 408 0.88 39.95 -18.61
N ALA A 409 0.02 40.72 -17.95
CA ALA A 409 -0.05 42.18 -18.11
C ALA A 409 1.23 42.92 -17.65
N ASN A 410 2.08 42.27 -16.83
CA ASN A 410 3.34 42.81 -16.31
C ASN A 410 4.58 42.38 -17.13
N ASP A 411 4.40 41.97 -18.39
CA ASP A 411 5.43 41.47 -19.32
C ASP A 411 6.12 40.15 -18.90
N ARG A 412 5.67 39.48 -17.84
CA ARG A 412 6.16 38.14 -17.52
C ARG A 412 5.61 37.11 -18.51
N MET A 413 6.48 36.22 -18.96
CA MET A 413 6.15 35.18 -19.92
C MET A 413 6.36 33.82 -19.30
N LEU A 414 5.28 33.08 -19.13
CA LEU A 414 5.33 31.67 -18.78
C LEU A 414 5.37 30.83 -20.05
N ILE A 415 6.28 29.87 -20.11
CA ILE A 415 6.35 28.88 -21.19
C ILE A 415 6.10 27.50 -20.58
N GLY A 416 5.14 26.79 -21.15
CA GLY A 416 4.84 25.39 -20.87
C GLY A 416 5.01 24.56 -22.15
N GLU A 417 5.84 23.54 -22.14
CA GLU A 417 6.06 22.66 -23.27
C GLU A 417 5.62 21.25 -22.91
N ARG A 418 4.83 20.62 -23.77
CA ARG A 418 4.33 19.26 -23.54
C ARG A 418 4.34 18.47 -24.83
N SER A 419 5.10 17.39 -24.86
CA SER A 419 5.04 16.38 -25.94
C SER A 419 3.61 15.83 -26.16
N LEU A 420 3.26 15.50 -27.40
CA LEU A 420 1.91 15.04 -27.77
C LEU A 420 1.54 13.68 -27.16
N ASP A 421 2.53 12.82 -26.93
CA ASP A 421 2.36 11.56 -26.18
C ASP A 421 2.16 11.81 -24.67
N GLY A 422 2.43 13.04 -24.21
CA GLY A 422 2.31 13.45 -22.82
C GLY A 422 3.44 12.93 -21.92
N GLU A 423 4.50 12.38 -22.52
CA GLU A 423 5.62 11.74 -21.82
C GLU A 423 6.69 12.73 -21.38
N VAL A 424 6.71 13.95 -21.92
CA VAL A 424 7.64 15.02 -21.55
C VAL A 424 6.85 16.31 -21.35
N LEU A 425 7.10 16.97 -20.23
CA LEU A 425 6.52 18.24 -19.82
C LEU A 425 7.61 19.15 -19.27
N GLU A 426 7.54 20.44 -19.58
CA GLU A 426 8.34 21.49 -18.97
C GLU A 426 7.48 22.74 -18.73
N TRP A 427 7.63 23.41 -17.59
CA TRP A 427 7.08 24.75 -17.33
C TRP A 427 8.17 25.62 -16.71
N TYR A 428 8.28 26.86 -17.17
CA TYR A 428 9.25 27.83 -16.66
C TYR A 428 8.87 29.26 -17.02
N TRP A 429 9.25 30.19 -16.15
CA TRP A 429 9.20 31.61 -16.43
C TRP A 429 10.40 32.01 -17.31
N ALA A 430 10.14 32.64 -18.45
CA ALA A 430 11.19 33.00 -19.42
C ALA A 430 12.10 34.14 -18.91
N ASP A 431 11.64 34.90 -17.92
CA ASP A 431 12.37 35.98 -17.23
C ASP A 431 13.28 35.48 -16.10
N GLU A 432 13.22 34.20 -15.72
CA GLU A 432 14.02 33.62 -14.64
C GLU A 432 15.33 33.02 -15.17
N ASP A 433 16.46 33.36 -14.53
CA ASP A 433 17.76 32.75 -14.84
C ASP A 433 17.86 31.37 -14.16
N PRO A 434 17.96 30.27 -14.94
CA PRO A 434 18.01 28.92 -14.38
C PRO A 434 19.17 28.68 -13.41
N ASN A 435 20.26 29.45 -13.52
CA ASN A 435 21.45 29.29 -12.69
C ASN A 435 21.27 29.81 -11.26
N ASN A 436 20.23 30.63 -11.02
CA ASN A 436 19.94 31.19 -9.69
C ASN A 436 18.84 30.42 -8.94
N LEU A 437 18.48 29.23 -9.43
CA LEU A 437 17.41 28.41 -8.86
C LEU A 437 17.98 27.17 -8.16
N GLU A 438 17.38 26.80 -7.04
CA GLU A 438 17.68 25.53 -6.36
C GLU A 438 17.04 24.37 -7.15
N GLU A 439 17.85 23.46 -7.68
CA GLU A 439 17.35 22.30 -8.44
C GLU A 439 17.13 21.08 -7.52
N ILE A 440 15.94 20.50 -7.60
CA ILE A 440 15.55 19.24 -6.95
C ILE A 440 15.22 18.24 -8.05
N ARG A 441 15.91 17.09 -8.06
CA ARG A 441 15.76 16.07 -9.09
C ARG A 441 15.35 14.74 -8.47
N TYR A 442 14.47 14.04 -9.18
CA TYR A 442 14.12 12.66 -8.96
C TYR A 442 14.30 11.87 -10.26
N THR A 443 14.84 10.66 -10.14
CA THR A 443 15.00 9.74 -11.26
C THR A 443 14.33 8.42 -10.88
N SER A 444 13.32 8.03 -11.66
CA SER A 444 12.64 6.74 -11.49
C SER A 444 13.52 5.58 -11.97
N GLU A 445 13.26 4.36 -11.48
CA GLU A 445 13.97 3.13 -11.87
C GLU A 445 13.92 2.86 -13.39
N ASN A 446 12.86 3.32 -14.06
CA ASN A 446 12.68 3.20 -15.51
C ASN A 446 13.39 4.31 -16.31
N GLY A 447 14.18 5.17 -15.66
CA GLY A 447 14.94 6.26 -16.27
C GLY A 447 14.14 7.53 -16.56
N GLY A 448 12.88 7.62 -16.15
CA GLY A 448 12.09 8.87 -16.22
C GLY A 448 12.56 9.87 -15.17
N GLU A 449 12.90 11.07 -15.58
CA GLU A 449 13.35 12.17 -14.70
C GLU A 449 12.23 13.15 -14.37
N ARG A 450 12.24 13.67 -13.13
CA ARG A 450 11.38 14.78 -12.69
C ARG A 450 12.29 15.82 -12.02
N VAL A 451 12.09 17.10 -12.34
CA VAL A 451 12.91 18.20 -11.85
C VAL A 451 12.02 19.34 -11.41
N LEU A 452 12.23 19.86 -10.21
CA LEU A 452 11.68 21.14 -9.73
C LEU A 452 12.83 22.11 -9.53
N ARG A 453 12.66 23.36 -9.94
CA ARG A 453 13.60 24.44 -9.66
C ARG A 453 12.92 25.49 -8.80
N LEU A 454 13.50 25.79 -7.64
CA LEU A 454 12.92 26.68 -6.66
C LEU A 454 13.62 28.04 -6.63
N LYS A 455 12.84 29.10 -6.44
CA LYS A 455 13.31 30.45 -6.12
C LYS A 455 12.70 30.87 -4.79
N ASP A 456 13.53 31.18 -3.80
CA ASP A 456 13.07 31.52 -2.45
C ASP A 456 12.08 30.49 -1.87
N GLY A 457 12.28 29.20 -2.19
CA GLY A 457 11.42 28.09 -1.76
C GLY A 457 10.13 27.89 -2.58
N LYS A 458 9.88 28.68 -3.64
CA LYS A 458 8.71 28.56 -4.52
C LYS A 458 9.08 27.92 -5.85
N ILE A 459 8.17 27.16 -6.46
CA ILE A 459 8.46 26.52 -7.76
C ILE A 459 8.54 27.60 -8.86
N ALA A 460 9.73 27.77 -9.43
CA ALA A 460 10.00 28.70 -10.54
C ALA A 460 10.11 27.99 -11.90
N SER A 461 10.37 26.68 -11.89
CA SER A 461 10.29 25.82 -13.06
C SER A 461 10.05 24.36 -12.64
N LEU A 462 9.38 23.58 -13.49
CA LEU A 462 9.23 22.14 -13.33
C LEU A 462 9.38 21.42 -14.67
N SER A 463 9.99 20.23 -14.63
CA SER A 463 10.12 19.33 -15.79
C SER A 463 9.79 17.90 -15.35
N ALA A 464 9.14 17.14 -16.21
CA ALA A 464 8.81 15.74 -15.93
C ALA A 464 8.86 14.90 -17.21
N GLN A 465 9.43 13.71 -17.08
CA GLN A 465 9.43 12.64 -18.06
C GLN A 465 8.64 11.44 -17.53
N GLY A 466 7.81 10.85 -18.38
CA GLY A 466 6.90 9.78 -18.04
C GLY A 466 5.61 10.25 -17.35
N ARG A 467 4.81 9.28 -16.91
CA ARG A 467 3.63 9.53 -16.10
C ARG A 467 4.03 10.01 -14.70
N TRP A 468 3.35 11.03 -14.21
CA TRP A 468 3.53 11.60 -12.89
C TRP A 468 2.16 11.97 -12.30
N MET A 469 1.81 11.34 -11.17
CA MET A 469 0.53 11.56 -10.50
C MET A 469 0.46 12.93 -9.83
N GLY A 470 1.52 13.32 -9.09
CA GLY A 470 1.65 14.64 -8.47
C GLY A 470 1.82 15.81 -9.44
N ARG A 471 1.82 15.57 -10.76
CA ARG A 471 1.94 16.61 -11.80
C ARG A 471 0.93 17.73 -11.61
N ARG A 472 -0.34 17.39 -11.34
CA ARG A 472 -1.39 18.39 -11.19
C ARG A 472 -1.11 19.33 -10.02
N LEU A 473 -0.73 18.76 -8.88
CA LEU A 473 -0.37 19.54 -7.70
C LEU A 473 0.87 20.39 -7.94
N ALA A 474 1.90 19.86 -8.62
CA ALA A 474 3.10 20.63 -8.93
C ALA A 474 2.79 21.86 -9.78
N ILE A 475 1.96 21.68 -10.80
CA ILE A 475 1.50 22.75 -11.67
C ILE A 475 0.67 23.77 -10.87
N GLN A 476 -0.21 23.30 -9.98
CA GLN A 476 -0.99 24.17 -9.11
C GLN A 476 -0.08 25.00 -8.18
N LEU A 477 0.85 24.37 -7.46
CA LEU A 477 1.78 25.05 -6.56
C LEU A 477 2.67 26.06 -7.30
N PHE A 478 3.05 25.74 -8.53
CA PHE A 478 3.75 26.65 -9.44
C PHE A 478 2.90 27.87 -9.81
N PHE A 479 1.63 27.69 -10.17
CA PHE A 479 0.74 28.79 -10.56
C PHE A 479 0.23 29.64 -9.40
N GLU A 480 0.15 29.07 -8.20
CA GLU A 480 -0.26 29.77 -6.97
C GLU A 480 0.90 30.51 -6.29
N ASP A 481 2.14 30.36 -6.78
CA ASP A 481 3.35 30.97 -6.21
C ASP A 481 3.51 30.65 -4.71
N ARG A 482 3.14 29.42 -4.32
CA ARG A 482 3.22 28.96 -2.92
C ARG A 482 4.62 28.49 -2.57
N LEU A 483 5.00 28.73 -1.32
CA LEU A 483 6.20 28.15 -0.74
C LEU A 483 6.05 26.63 -0.68
N LEU A 484 7.02 25.93 -1.25
CA LEU A 484 7.13 24.48 -1.14
C LEU A 484 7.78 24.15 0.21
N PRO A 485 7.02 23.61 1.18
CA PRO A 485 7.56 23.24 2.47
C PRO A 485 8.67 22.20 2.33
N ARG A 486 9.61 22.20 3.29
CA ARG A 486 10.77 21.30 3.30
C ARG A 486 10.38 19.82 3.18
N TRP A 487 9.27 19.41 3.81
CA TRP A 487 8.79 18.03 3.70
C TRP A 487 8.32 17.66 2.29
N GLN A 488 7.73 18.58 1.51
CA GLN A 488 7.38 18.32 0.10
C GLN A 488 8.61 18.28 -0.79
N VAL A 489 9.63 19.08 -0.48
CA VAL A 489 10.94 19.02 -1.15
C VAL A 489 11.59 17.66 -0.94
N ALA A 490 11.61 17.19 0.31
CA ALA A 490 12.11 15.85 0.64
C ALA A 490 11.32 14.75 -0.05
N LEU A 491 9.99 14.88 -0.07
CA LEU A 491 9.09 13.91 -0.70
C LEU A 491 9.35 13.81 -2.20
N PHE A 492 9.54 14.96 -2.84
CA PHE A 492 9.85 15.00 -4.25
C PHE A 492 11.22 14.41 -4.53
N ARG A 493 12.23 14.70 -3.71
CA ARG A 493 13.58 14.14 -3.87
C ARG A 493 13.58 12.62 -3.75
N GLU A 494 12.79 12.07 -2.83
CA GLU A 494 12.78 10.63 -2.56
C GLU A 494 11.84 9.84 -3.49
N LEU A 495 10.64 10.37 -3.77
CA LEU A 495 9.58 9.65 -4.51
C LEU A 495 9.19 10.28 -5.84
N GLY A 496 9.68 11.48 -6.11
CA GLY A 496 9.23 12.27 -7.26
C GLY A 496 7.80 12.75 -7.11
N GLU A 497 7.23 12.74 -5.90
CA GLU A 497 5.85 13.12 -5.61
C GLU A 497 5.79 14.33 -4.65
N LEU A 498 4.68 15.08 -4.69
CA LEU A 498 4.47 16.27 -3.87
C LEU A 498 3.37 16.11 -2.83
N GLN A 499 2.65 15.00 -2.88
CA GLN A 499 1.68 14.60 -1.88
C GLN A 499 2.03 13.21 -1.39
N ILE A 500 1.96 13.05 -0.08
CA ILE A 500 2.00 11.75 0.55
C ILE A 500 0.59 11.19 0.29
N GLU A 501 0.47 10.14 -0.53
CA GLU A 501 -0.80 9.42 -0.65
C GLU A 501 -1.27 9.05 0.76
N GLU A 502 -2.58 9.15 1.03
CA GLU A 502 -3.19 8.38 2.10
C GLU A 502 -2.72 6.96 1.87
N VAL A 503 -1.84 6.49 2.76
CA VAL A 503 -1.44 5.11 2.73
C VAL A 503 -2.66 4.41 3.31
N THR A 504 -3.65 4.13 2.47
CA THR A 504 -4.30 2.83 2.59
C THR A 504 -3.12 1.88 2.56
N THR A 505 -2.85 1.22 3.67
CA THR A 505 -1.88 0.14 3.66
C THR A 505 -2.27 -0.78 2.52
N SER A 506 -1.53 -0.67 1.43
CA SER A 506 -1.61 -1.48 0.23
C SER A 506 -0.94 -2.82 0.52
N GLY A 507 -1.24 -3.37 1.69
CA GLY A 507 -0.94 -4.74 1.97
C GLY A 507 -1.80 -5.62 1.05
N ALA A 508 -1.25 -6.68 0.48
CA ALA A 508 -2.08 -7.67 -0.19
C ALA A 508 -3.10 -8.24 0.81
N ASP A 509 -4.23 -8.78 0.33
CA ASP A 509 -5.27 -9.35 1.20
C ASP A 509 -4.75 -10.47 2.12
N SER A 510 -3.62 -11.07 1.76
CA SER A 510 -2.90 -12.09 2.53
C SER A 510 -2.18 -11.55 3.78
N ASP A 511 -1.96 -10.25 3.89
CA ASP A 511 -0.99 -9.69 4.84
C ASP A 511 -1.48 -9.75 6.27
N ILE A 512 -0.66 -10.19 7.23
CA ILE A 512 -1.14 -10.37 8.61
C ILE A 512 -1.18 -9.03 9.34
N VAL A 513 -2.39 -8.60 9.71
CA VAL A 513 -2.65 -7.40 10.51
C VAL A 513 -2.40 -7.67 11.99
N CYS A 514 -2.86 -8.83 12.49
CA CYS A 514 -2.64 -9.23 13.88
C CYS A 514 -1.95 -10.58 13.98
N ASN A 515 -0.72 -10.57 14.48
CA ASN A 515 0.05 -11.79 14.70
C ASN A 515 -0.50 -12.69 15.81
N CYS A 516 -1.26 -12.12 16.76
CA CYS A 516 -1.86 -12.88 17.86
C CYS A 516 -3.07 -13.70 17.43
N THR A 517 -3.89 -13.18 16.51
CA THR A 517 -5.10 -13.85 16.02
C THR A 517 -5.01 -14.34 14.58
N LYS A 518 -3.89 -14.06 13.89
CA LYS A 518 -3.65 -14.34 12.47
C LYS A 518 -4.61 -13.66 11.50
N THR A 519 -5.28 -12.61 11.96
CA THR A 519 -6.18 -11.80 11.13
C THR A 519 -5.38 -11.10 10.04
N THR A 520 -5.84 -11.20 8.79
CA THR A 520 -5.18 -10.60 7.61
C THR A 520 -5.82 -9.29 7.16
N CYS A 521 -5.13 -8.53 6.31
CA CYS A 521 -5.59 -7.30 5.69
C CYS A 521 -6.85 -7.54 4.87
N GLY A 522 -6.91 -8.65 4.12
CA GLY A 522 -8.10 -9.05 3.37
C GLY A 522 -9.27 -9.37 4.28
N LYS A 523 -9.03 -10.01 5.44
CA LYS A 523 -10.11 -10.26 6.40
C LYS A 523 -10.64 -8.98 7.03
N VAL A 524 -9.75 -8.04 7.36
CA VAL A 524 -10.12 -6.72 7.87
C VAL A 524 -10.87 -5.90 6.81
N ARG A 525 -10.41 -5.90 5.55
CA ARG A 525 -11.12 -5.24 4.43
C ARG A 525 -12.46 -5.86 4.12
N GLU A 526 -12.58 -7.18 4.13
CA GLU A 526 -13.85 -7.87 3.96
C GLU A 526 -14.87 -7.39 5.01
N LEU A 527 -14.44 -7.24 6.27
CA LEU A 527 -15.29 -6.72 7.34
C LEU A 527 -15.69 -5.25 7.08
N ILE A 528 -14.75 -4.41 6.63
CA ILE A 528 -15.01 -3.01 6.27
C ILE A 528 -16.00 -2.91 5.09
N ASP A 529 -15.81 -3.73 4.05
CA ASP A 529 -16.68 -3.80 2.87
C ASP A 529 -18.10 -4.29 3.23
N THR A 530 -18.24 -5.05 4.33
CA THR A 530 -19.56 -5.41 4.89
C THR A 530 -20.22 -4.31 5.71
N GLY A 531 -19.56 -3.16 5.87
CA GLY A 531 -20.08 -1.97 6.55
C GLY A 531 -19.64 -1.79 8.00
N ILE A 532 -18.60 -2.50 8.45
CA ILE A 532 -18.02 -2.35 9.80
C ILE A 532 -16.96 -1.23 9.78
N ASP A 533 -17.17 -0.16 10.54
CA ASP A 533 -16.33 1.04 10.50
C ASP A 533 -15.67 1.40 11.84
N SER A 534 -15.73 0.52 12.84
CA SER A 534 -15.17 0.75 14.18
C SER A 534 -14.16 -0.32 14.63
N LEU A 535 -13.16 0.11 15.42
CA LEU A 535 -12.14 -0.78 15.98
C LEU A 535 -12.74 -1.82 16.93
N GLU A 536 -13.74 -1.44 17.71
CA GLU A 536 -14.39 -2.30 18.70
C GLU A 536 -15.15 -3.45 18.03
N GLU A 537 -15.88 -3.18 16.95
CA GLU A 537 -16.59 -4.23 16.20
C GLU A 537 -15.62 -5.18 15.46
N ILE A 538 -14.52 -4.66 14.92
CA ILE A 538 -13.46 -5.51 14.35
C ILE A 538 -12.81 -6.37 15.43
N ALA A 539 -12.54 -5.80 16.62
CA ALA A 539 -11.98 -6.51 17.76
C ALA A 539 -12.92 -7.60 18.30
N GLU A 540 -14.23 -7.37 18.35
CA GLU A 540 -15.20 -8.38 18.77
C GLU A 540 -15.22 -9.60 17.83
N GLN A 541 -15.11 -9.38 16.52
CA GLN A 541 -15.21 -10.46 15.54
C GLN A 541 -13.90 -11.20 15.28
N THR A 542 -12.76 -10.52 15.44
CA THR A 542 -11.45 -11.08 15.07
C THR A 542 -10.49 -11.25 16.26
N GLN A 543 -10.91 -10.80 17.45
CA GLN A 543 -10.13 -10.76 18.70
C GLN A 543 -8.80 -10.02 18.59
N VAL A 544 -8.61 -9.26 17.52
CA VAL A 544 -7.49 -8.34 17.37
C VAL A 544 -7.55 -7.27 18.45
N THR A 545 -6.42 -6.62 18.72
CA THR A 545 -6.19 -5.64 19.80
C THR A 545 -6.34 -6.16 21.24
N MET A 546 -7.21 -7.14 21.48
CA MET A 546 -7.55 -7.68 22.81
C MET A 546 -6.47 -8.55 23.46
N ILE A 547 -5.48 -9.05 22.70
CA ILE A 547 -4.42 -9.93 23.22
C ILE A 547 -3.16 -9.16 23.62
N CYS A 548 -2.70 -8.24 22.78
CA CYS A 548 -1.48 -7.47 23.06
C CYS A 548 -1.50 -6.02 22.54
N GLY A 549 -2.59 -5.56 21.94
CA GLY A 549 -2.72 -4.21 21.37
C GLY A 549 -1.83 -3.90 20.15
N SER A 550 -0.82 -4.71 19.82
CA SER A 550 0.21 -4.31 18.84
C SER A 550 -0.29 -4.11 17.40
N CYS A 551 -1.41 -4.74 17.04
CA CYS A 551 -2.04 -4.62 15.71
C CYS A 551 -3.00 -3.43 15.61
N GLN A 552 -3.35 -2.80 16.74
CA GLN A 552 -4.30 -1.71 16.80
C GLN A 552 -3.94 -0.55 15.85
N PRO A 553 -2.68 -0.07 15.80
CA PRO A 553 -2.31 1.00 14.87
C PRO A 553 -2.59 0.70 13.41
N LEU A 554 -2.34 -0.56 13.00
CA LEU A 554 -2.51 -1.00 11.62
C LEU A 554 -3.98 -1.19 11.27
N ILE A 555 -4.80 -1.67 12.21
CA ILE A 555 -6.26 -1.81 12.02
C ILE A 555 -6.92 -0.44 11.93
N GLU A 556 -6.51 0.49 12.79
CA GLU A 556 -6.94 1.88 12.73
C GLU A 556 -6.53 2.53 11.39
N GLU A 557 -5.34 2.23 10.87
CA GLU A 557 -4.92 2.72 9.55
C GLU A 557 -5.81 2.15 8.43
N MET A 558 -6.16 0.87 8.51
CA MET A 558 -7.05 0.22 7.54
C MET A 558 -8.50 0.70 7.61
N LEU A 559 -8.97 1.10 8.80
CA LEU A 559 -10.25 1.78 9.02
C LEU A 559 -10.23 3.25 8.56
N GLY A 560 -9.08 3.77 8.14
CA GLY A 560 -8.88 5.20 7.88
C GLY A 560 -8.90 6.06 9.15
N SER A 561 -8.85 5.45 10.34
CA SER A 561 -8.93 6.11 11.65
C SER A 561 -7.57 6.41 12.29
N ALA A 562 -6.44 5.97 11.71
CA ALA A 562 -5.11 6.22 12.29
C ALA A 562 -4.69 7.69 12.32
N ASN A 563 -5.31 8.57 11.50
CA ASN A 563 -5.05 10.02 11.45
C ASN A 563 -3.57 10.37 11.67
N LEU A 564 -2.70 9.82 10.82
CA LEU A 564 -1.27 10.16 10.82
C LEU A 564 -1.09 11.42 9.98
N ALA A 565 -0.98 12.55 10.66
CA ALA A 565 -0.67 13.83 10.05
C ALA A 565 0.77 13.82 9.53
N VAL A 566 1.03 14.41 8.37
CA VAL A 566 2.42 14.70 7.93
C VAL A 566 3.09 15.52 9.02
N ALA A 567 4.37 15.27 9.30
CA ALA A 567 5.08 15.93 10.39
C ALA A 567 6.44 16.46 9.97
N GLU A 568 6.85 17.55 10.61
CA GLU A 568 8.20 18.11 10.52
C GLU A 568 8.99 17.72 11.78
N LEU A 569 10.26 17.34 11.58
CA LEU A 569 11.23 17.31 12.66
C LEU A 569 11.74 18.74 12.90
N VAL A 570 11.29 19.37 13.98
CA VAL A 570 11.58 20.76 14.32
C VAL A 570 12.98 20.92 14.90
N ALA A 571 13.36 20.03 15.81
CA ALA A 571 14.64 20.06 16.48
C ALA A 571 15.08 18.67 16.95
N LYS A 572 16.40 18.48 17.02
CA LYS A 572 17.07 17.27 17.46
C LYS A 572 18.24 17.64 18.37
N GLU A 573 18.23 17.15 19.61
CA GLU A 573 19.24 17.47 20.63
C GLU A 573 19.88 16.18 21.14
N ASP A 574 21.20 16.15 21.24
CA ASP A 574 21.94 15.05 21.86
C ASP A 574 22.02 15.24 23.38
N LEU A 575 21.48 14.28 24.13
CA LEU A 575 21.51 14.25 25.59
C LEU A 575 22.66 13.37 26.13
N GLY A 576 23.44 12.73 25.26
CA GLY A 576 24.56 11.85 25.57
C GLY A 576 24.20 10.36 25.59
N ARG A 577 25.21 9.48 25.49
CA ARG A 577 25.08 8.01 25.55
C ARG A 577 24.05 7.42 24.56
N GLY A 578 23.87 8.08 23.42
CA GLY A 578 22.89 7.66 22.39
C GLY A 578 21.45 8.02 22.73
N MET A 579 21.20 8.88 23.72
CA MET A 579 19.87 9.40 24.01
C MET A 579 19.68 10.75 23.31
N MET A 580 18.63 10.85 22.51
CA MET A 580 18.35 12.01 21.68
C MET A 580 16.95 12.52 21.96
N ARG A 581 16.79 13.83 22.09
CA ARG A 581 15.48 14.49 22.17
C ARG A 581 15.07 14.96 20.79
N PHE A 582 13.81 14.74 20.44
CA PHE A 582 13.24 15.16 19.17
C PHE A 582 11.96 15.96 19.41
N HIS A 583 11.79 17.00 18.61
CA HIS A 583 10.59 17.82 18.59
C HIS A 583 9.90 17.66 17.24
N PHE A 584 8.62 17.26 17.26
CA PHE A 584 7.81 17.07 16.07
C PHE A 584 6.62 18.01 16.06
N ARG A 585 6.24 18.46 14.87
CA ARG A 585 5.04 19.26 14.66
C ARG A 585 4.27 18.72 13.46
N PRO A 586 2.95 18.46 13.58
CA PRO A 586 2.15 18.08 12.43
C PRO A 586 2.01 19.26 11.46
N VAL A 587 1.88 18.97 10.18
CA VAL A 587 1.72 19.92 9.08
C VAL A 587 0.23 20.06 8.81
N TYR A 588 -0.24 21.30 8.68
CA TYR A 588 -1.66 21.67 8.45
C TYR A 588 -2.64 21.32 9.58
N GLU A 589 -2.18 20.58 10.60
CA GLU A 589 -2.96 20.26 11.80
C GLU A 589 -2.39 20.94 13.05
N GLN A 590 -3.23 21.08 14.07
CA GLN A 590 -2.83 21.58 15.38
C GLN A 590 -2.24 20.46 16.24
N VAL A 591 -1.32 20.81 17.14
CA VAL A 591 -0.82 19.87 18.17
C VAL A 591 -1.86 19.78 19.28
N PHE A 592 -2.50 18.63 19.39
CA PHE A 592 -3.44 18.34 20.46
C PHE A 592 -2.72 18.10 21.79
N ALA A 593 -3.27 18.65 22.87
CA ALA A 593 -2.82 18.35 24.22
C ALA A 593 -2.95 16.85 24.50
N SER A 594 -1.97 16.30 25.20
CA SER A 594 -1.96 14.89 25.61
C SER A 594 -2.48 14.75 27.05
N LYS A 595 -2.71 13.52 27.49
CA LYS A 595 -2.71 13.17 28.91
C LYS A 595 -1.29 12.79 29.36
N PRO A 596 -0.87 13.12 30.59
CA PRO A 596 0.49 12.89 31.06
C PRO A 596 0.83 11.40 31.12
N GLY A 597 1.66 10.94 30.18
CA GLY A 597 2.05 9.53 30.00
C GLY A 597 1.70 8.96 28.63
N GLN A 598 0.86 9.64 27.84
CA GLN A 598 0.51 9.18 26.50
C GLN A 598 1.69 9.18 25.52
N HIS A 599 1.53 8.42 24.45
CA HIS A 599 2.49 8.32 23.37
C HIS A 599 1.89 8.84 22.06
N ILE A 600 2.76 9.09 21.09
CA ILE A 600 2.38 9.26 19.69
C ILE A 600 2.96 8.11 18.87
N LEU A 601 2.31 7.80 17.76
CA LEU A 601 2.91 7.03 16.69
C LEU A 601 3.73 7.97 15.82
N ILE A 602 4.92 7.54 15.43
CA ILE A 602 5.77 8.20 14.45
C ILE A 602 6.05 7.20 13.34
N GLN A 603 5.70 7.59 12.12
CA GLN A 603 6.00 6.85 10.91
C GLN A 603 7.04 7.63 10.12
N GLY A 604 8.18 7.00 9.85
CA GLY A 604 9.27 7.60 9.08
C GLY A 604 9.62 6.73 7.88
N ARG A 605 10.10 7.37 6.81
CA ARG A 605 10.54 6.64 5.62
C ARG A 605 12.01 6.25 5.74
N VAL A 606 12.24 4.96 6.03
CA VAL A 606 13.56 4.37 6.26
C VAL A 606 13.92 3.51 5.06
N ASP A 607 14.98 3.87 4.35
CA ASP A 607 15.50 3.11 3.19
C ASP A 607 14.41 2.76 2.16
N GLY A 608 13.53 3.74 1.87
CA GLY A 608 12.44 3.59 0.92
C GLY A 608 11.17 2.93 1.46
N SER A 609 11.13 2.51 2.73
CA SER A 609 9.96 1.85 3.37
C SER A 609 9.39 2.69 4.51
N TRP A 610 8.06 2.73 4.65
CA TRP A 610 7.42 3.36 5.81
C TRP A 610 7.52 2.45 7.03
N VAL A 611 8.05 2.99 8.13
CA VAL A 611 8.26 2.26 9.38
C VAL A 611 7.62 3.04 10.52
N THR A 612 6.69 2.42 11.25
CA THR A 612 5.94 3.07 12.35
C THR A 612 6.41 2.60 13.73
N ARG A 613 6.62 3.53 14.67
CA ARG A 613 6.93 3.25 16.08
C ARG A 613 6.12 4.12 17.03
N ALA A 614 5.81 3.59 18.20
CA ALA A 614 5.25 4.35 19.30
C ALA A 614 6.37 4.93 20.17
N TYR A 615 6.25 6.19 20.56
CA TYR A 615 7.15 6.85 21.51
C TYR A 615 6.35 7.68 22.51
N THR A 616 6.60 7.47 23.81
CA THR A 616 6.02 8.32 24.85
C THR A 616 6.39 9.77 24.63
N LEU A 617 5.42 10.66 24.80
CA LEU A 617 5.68 12.08 24.90
C LEU A 617 6.47 12.35 26.19
N SER A 618 7.60 13.07 26.07
CA SER A 618 8.34 13.57 27.22
C SER A 618 7.96 15.01 27.59
N SER A 619 7.21 15.70 26.73
CA SER A 619 6.67 17.05 26.99
C SER A 619 5.58 17.06 28.08
N PRO A 620 5.33 18.21 28.74
CA PRO A 620 4.14 18.39 29.55
C PRO A 620 2.86 18.17 28.72
N ALA A 621 1.83 17.61 29.35
CA ALA A 621 0.61 17.17 28.68
C ALA A 621 -0.17 18.33 28.03
N ASP A 622 -0.08 19.51 28.64
CA ASP A 622 -0.84 20.72 28.25
C ASP A 622 -0.17 21.52 27.11
N GLN A 623 0.96 21.07 26.55
CA GLN A 623 1.62 21.78 25.46
C GLN A 623 0.92 21.52 24.11
N THR A 624 0.68 22.58 23.36
CA THR A 624 0.00 22.55 22.05
C THR A 624 0.85 23.18 20.93
N GLU A 625 2.16 23.33 21.13
CA GLU A 625 3.07 23.89 20.12
C GLU A 625 3.79 22.80 19.30
N GLN A 626 4.23 21.74 19.98
CA GLN A 626 4.99 20.63 19.41
C GLN A 626 4.99 19.42 20.36
N TYR A 627 5.13 18.23 19.80
CA TYR A 627 5.37 17.00 20.55
C TYR A 627 6.86 16.84 20.82
N GLU A 628 7.22 16.55 22.05
CA GLU A 628 8.59 16.17 22.41
C GLU A 628 8.62 14.67 22.73
N ILE A 629 9.58 13.96 22.16
CA ILE A 629 9.93 12.60 22.60
C ILE A 629 11.42 12.53 22.89
N THR A 630 11.79 11.55 23.71
CA THR A 630 13.20 11.23 23.96
C THR A 630 13.45 9.78 23.65
N VAL A 631 14.38 9.52 22.74
CA VAL A 631 14.63 8.20 22.16
C VAL A 631 16.06 7.78 22.47
N LYS A 632 16.21 6.54 22.89
CA LYS A 632 17.52 5.89 22.97
C LYS A 632 17.81 5.21 21.64
N ARG A 633 18.99 5.50 21.06
CA ARG A 633 19.54 4.84 19.89
C ARG A 633 19.86 3.38 20.24
N GLU A 634 19.02 2.46 19.78
CA GLU A 634 19.33 1.04 19.81
C GLU A 634 20.28 0.69 18.66
N GLN A 635 21.40 0.01 18.96
CA GLN A 635 22.50 -0.24 18.01
C GLN A 635 22.06 -1.04 16.78
N LEU A 636 21.05 -1.89 16.97
CA LEU A 636 20.42 -2.74 15.97
C LEU A 636 18.96 -2.30 15.72
N GLY A 637 18.55 -1.11 16.16
CA GLY A 637 17.17 -0.66 15.96
C GLY A 637 17.02 0.08 14.64
N LEU A 638 16.33 -0.48 13.63
CA LEU A 638 16.13 0.18 12.33
C LEU A 638 15.63 1.63 12.46
N PHE A 639 14.53 1.82 13.19
CA PHE A 639 13.88 3.12 13.30
C PHE A 639 14.63 4.07 14.23
N SER A 640 15.06 3.60 15.41
CA SER A 640 15.79 4.43 16.37
C SER A 640 17.18 4.81 15.87
N ALA A 641 17.89 3.91 15.19
CA ALA A 641 19.17 4.22 14.56
C ALA A 641 18.98 5.19 13.39
N TRP A 642 17.98 4.98 12.52
CA TRP A 642 17.65 5.95 11.48
C TRP A 642 17.29 7.32 12.06
N LEU A 643 16.41 7.39 13.06
CA LEU A 643 15.99 8.64 13.68
C LEU A 643 17.16 9.38 14.34
N CYS A 644 18.05 8.66 15.04
CA CYS A 644 19.21 9.23 15.73
C CYS A 644 20.38 9.57 14.78
N ASP A 645 20.62 8.79 13.73
CA ASP A 645 21.83 8.93 12.91
C ASP A 645 21.59 9.63 11.57
N ARG A 646 20.41 9.43 10.98
CA ARG A 646 20.11 9.82 9.59
C ARG A 646 18.99 10.83 9.44
N ALA A 647 17.98 10.80 10.32
CA ALA A 647 16.88 11.75 10.24
C ALA A 647 17.35 13.16 10.59
N ASP A 648 17.00 14.10 9.73
CA ASP A 648 17.19 15.54 9.84
C ASP A 648 15.87 16.28 9.55
N THR A 649 15.93 17.60 9.38
CA THR A 649 14.75 18.43 9.09
C THR A 649 14.11 18.13 7.73
N ASP A 650 14.80 17.40 6.85
CA ASP A 650 14.30 16.95 5.55
C ASP A 650 13.78 15.50 5.61
N ALA A 651 13.71 14.87 6.79
CA ALA A 651 13.16 13.52 6.93
C ALA A 651 11.65 13.47 6.67
N LEU A 652 11.20 12.47 5.90
CA LEU A 652 9.78 12.21 5.68
C LEU A 652 9.15 11.51 6.87
N LEU A 653 8.24 12.21 7.55
CA LEU A 653 7.65 11.79 8.81
C LEU A 653 6.13 12.00 8.80
N ARG A 654 5.42 11.15 9.51
CA ARG A 654 4.03 11.33 9.93
C ARG A 654 3.88 11.02 11.40
N ILE A 655 2.98 11.70 12.07
CA ILE A 655 2.71 11.49 13.50
C ILE A 655 1.23 11.41 13.78
N SER A 656 0.86 10.64 14.80
CA SER A 656 -0.51 10.64 15.29
C SER A 656 -0.76 11.74 16.31
N GLN A 657 -2.04 12.00 16.59
CA GLN A 657 -2.45 12.60 17.86
C GLN A 657 -2.02 11.73 19.07
N PRO A 658 -1.94 12.31 20.29
CA PRO A 658 -1.57 11.57 21.50
C PRO A 658 -2.61 10.51 21.81
N ARG A 659 -2.13 9.33 22.19
CA ARG A 659 -2.96 8.15 22.39
C ARG A 659 -2.38 7.23 23.46
N GLY A 660 -3.16 6.20 23.79
CA GLY A 660 -2.82 5.19 24.79
C GLY A 660 -3.48 5.44 26.15
N GLU A 661 -3.65 4.36 26.90
CA GLU A 661 -4.31 4.32 28.22
C GLU A 661 -3.33 4.45 29.40
N PHE A 662 -2.02 4.50 29.12
CA PHE A 662 -1.00 4.68 30.15
C PHE A 662 -0.81 6.17 30.45
N PHE A 663 -1.71 6.76 31.21
CA PHE A 663 -1.57 8.13 31.66
C PHE A 663 -1.98 8.30 33.12
N LEU A 664 -1.56 9.41 33.69
CA LEU A 664 -1.95 9.87 35.01
C LEU A 664 -3.23 10.70 34.91
N GLU A 665 -4.24 10.35 35.72
CA GLU A 665 -5.48 11.10 35.90
C GLU A 665 -5.47 11.74 37.29
N ASP A 666 -6.20 11.15 38.24
CA ASP A 666 -6.46 11.70 39.57
C ASP A 666 -5.79 10.88 40.69
N GLU A 667 -4.91 9.93 40.33
CA GLU A 667 -4.25 9.06 41.29
C GLU A 667 -3.32 9.85 42.23
N THR A 668 -3.36 9.49 43.52
CA THR A 668 -2.51 10.07 44.56
C THR A 668 -2.47 9.19 45.81
N PRO A 669 -1.30 8.97 46.44
CA PRO A 669 0.06 9.24 45.95
C PRO A 669 0.46 8.43 44.71
N VAL A 670 1.49 8.89 43.99
CA VAL A 670 2.04 8.20 42.81
C VAL A 670 3.47 7.76 43.09
N VAL A 671 3.78 6.51 42.77
CA VAL A 671 5.16 6.00 42.73
C VAL A 671 5.45 5.53 41.31
N PHE A 672 6.47 6.10 40.67
CA PHE A 672 6.85 5.74 39.31
C PHE A 672 8.20 5.01 39.34
N PHE A 673 8.23 3.81 38.77
CA PHE A 673 9.44 3.02 38.59
C PHE A 673 9.89 3.11 37.13
N ALA A 674 11.03 3.76 36.89
CA ALA A 674 11.57 3.98 35.56
C ALA A 674 12.87 3.20 35.33
N GLY A 675 12.97 2.51 34.19
CA GLY A 675 14.18 1.82 33.76
C GLY A 675 14.73 2.43 32.46
N GLY A 676 15.94 2.99 32.50
CA GLY A 676 16.60 3.58 31.32
C GLY A 676 15.73 4.65 30.64
N ILE A 677 15.45 4.50 29.34
CA ILE A 677 14.60 5.45 28.60
C ILE A 677 13.12 5.42 29.04
N GLY A 678 12.69 4.42 29.81
CA GLY A 678 11.34 4.36 30.40
C GLY A 678 11.03 5.46 31.42
N ILE A 679 11.94 6.41 31.64
CA ILE A 679 11.69 7.66 32.38
C ILE A 679 10.79 8.64 31.61
N THR A 680 10.64 8.49 30.29
CA THR A 680 9.87 9.44 29.46
C THR A 680 8.44 9.72 29.93
N PRO A 681 7.63 8.74 30.38
CA PRO A 681 6.30 9.04 30.90
C PRO A 681 6.37 9.70 32.28
N ALA A 682 7.35 9.33 33.11
CA ALA A 682 7.55 9.92 34.43
C ALA A 682 7.88 11.40 34.34
N ILE A 683 8.82 11.77 33.47
CA ILE A 683 9.20 13.17 33.29
C ILE A 683 8.03 13.98 32.71
N ALA A 684 7.25 13.40 31.78
CA ALA A 684 6.03 14.03 31.26
C ALA A 684 4.99 14.28 32.36
N MET A 685 4.75 13.27 33.22
CA MET A 685 3.87 13.40 34.38
C MET A 685 4.36 14.48 35.35
N MET A 686 5.63 14.44 35.77
CA MET A 686 6.20 15.42 36.70
C MET A 686 6.16 16.85 36.14
N ARG A 687 6.51 17.03 34.86
CA ARG A 687 6.41 18.33 34.17
C ARG A 687 4.97 18.84 34.13
N THR A 688 4.01 17.97 33.85
CA THR A 688 2.58 18.33 33.80
C THR A 688 2.07 18.74 35.17
N LEU A 689 2.37 17.96 36.20
CA LEU A 689 1.98 18.26 37.57
C LEU A 689 2.62 19.56 38.08
N ALA A 690 3.90 19.81 37.77
CA ALA A 690 4.56 21.08 38.08
C ALA A 690 3.87 22.27 37.40
N ASN A 691 3.59 22.16 36.10
CA ASN A 691 2.91 23.21 35.34
C ASN A 691 1.51 23.53 35.88
N ARG A 692 0.76 22.49 36.27
CA ARG A 692 -0.57 22.61 36.87
C ARG A 692 -0.54 23.03 38.35
N ARG A 693 0.65 23.14 38.97
CA ARG A 693 0.85 23.36 40.41
C ARG A 693 0.10 22.33 41.27
N ASP A 694 0.07 21.09 40.80
CA ASP A 694 -0.60 20.00 41.48
C ASP A 694 0.16 19.66 42.78
N THR A 695 -0.60 19.37 43.84
CA THR A 695 -0.07 19.14 45.19
C THR A 695 0.07 17.66 45.54
N ARG A 696 -0.30 16.75 44.63
CA ARG A 696 -0.18 15.30 44.83
C ARG A 696 1.27 14.88 45.04
N LYS A 697 1.47 13.86 45.87
CA LYS A 697 2.80 13.30 46.11
C LYS A 697 3.20 12.43 44.91
N PHE A 698 4.38 12.70 44.34
CA PHE A 698 4.94 11.91 43.24
C PHE A 698 6.37 11.50 43.61
N HIS A 699 6.64 10.20 43.67
CA HIS A 699 7.98 9.67 43.86
C HIS A 699 8.46 8.95 42.60
N LEU A 700 9.65 9.25 42.10
CA LEU A 700 10.29 8.54 40.99
C LEU A 700 11.46 7.69 41.49
N ASP A 701 11.41 6.37 41.33
CA ASP A 701 12.60 5.51 41.44
C ASP A 701 13.13 5.24 40.02
N PHE A 702 14.28 5.83 39.70
CA PHE A 702 14.88 5.79 38.37
C PHE A 702 16.17 4.97 38.37
N SER A 703 16.15 3.86 37.62
CA SER A 703 17.27 2.93 37.47
C SER A 703 17.90 3.00 36.08
N ALA A 704 19.23 3.12 36.04
CA ALA A 704 20.02 3.02 34.81
C ALA A 704 21.35 2.27 35.05
N PRO A 705 22.04 1.72 34.03
CA PRO A 705 23.30 1.00 34.23
C PRO A 705 24.39 1.85 34.90
N HIS A 706 24.67 3.03 34.36
CA HIS A 706 25.69 3.95 34.88
C HIS A 706 25.06 5.29 35.28
N ALA A 707 25.75 6.07 36.10
CA ALA A 707 25.27 7.40 36.50
C ALA A 707 25.07 8.34 35.30
N GLU A 708 25.89 8.17 34.25
CA GLU A 708 25.79 8.94 33.00
C GLU A 708 24.56 8.54 32.15
N ASP A 709 23.96 7.38 32.39
CA ASP A 709 22.75 6.92 31.69
C ASP A 709 21.47 7.51 32.32
N LEU A 710 21.59 8.27 33.41
CA LEU A 710 20.48 8.92 34.11
C LEU A 710 20.08 10.22 33.40
N VAL A 711 19.42 10.08 32.24
CA VAL A 711 18.87 11.23 31.50
C VAL A 711 17.90 12.04 32.36
N PHE A 712 17.83 13.36 32.12
CA PHE A 712 17.05 14.34 32.90
C PHE A 712 17.48 14.56 34.35
N GLN A 713 18.59 14.00 34.85
CA GLN A 713 18.97 14.14 36.26
C GLN A 713 18.98 15.60 36.78
N LYS A 714 19.63 16.52 36.05
CA LYS A 714 19.66 17.96 36.44
C LYS A 714 18.26 18.58 36.50
N GLU A 715 17.38 18.15 35.61
CA GLU A 715 16.00 18.64 35.56
C GLU A 715 15.17 18.07 36.72
N LEU A 716 15.35 16.79 37.07
CA LEU A 716 14.73 16.19 38.24
C LEU A 716 15.13 16.90 39.54
N GLU A 717 16.42 17.22 39.69
CA GLU A 717 16.95 18.01 40.83
C GLU A 717 16.26 19.38 40.92
N GLN A 718 16.07 20.05 39.77
CA GLN A 718 15.38 21.32 39.70
C GLN A 718 13.89 21.19 40.04
N LEU A 719 13.20 20.19 39.51
CA LEU A 719 11.77 19.94 39.76
C LEU A 719 11.51 19.69 41.25
N VAL A 720 12.33 18.86 41.91
CA VAL A 720 12.19 18.58 43.35
C VAL A 720 12.55 19.79 44.22
N SER A 721 13.55 20.59 43.82
CA SER A 721 13.89 21.81 44.58
C SER A 721 12.78 22.87 44.57
N THR A 722 11.95 22.86 43.52
CA THR A 722 10.85 23.83 43.32
C THR A 722 9.48 23.29 43.75
N HIS A 723 9.29 21.97 43.81
CA HIS A 723 8.02 21.31 44.13
C HIS A 723 8.22 20.32 45.30
N PRO A 724 7.91 20.71 46.55
CA PRO A 724 8.22 19.90 47.75
C PRO A 724 7.41 18.60 47.85
N ASN A 725 6.38 18.43 47.03
CA ASN A 725 5.58 17.21 46.89
C ASN A 725 6.20 16.17 45.95
N PHE A 726 7.29 16.51 45.23
CA PHE A 726 8.05 15.56 44.41
C PHE A 726 9.28 15.06 45.15
N SER A 727 9.65 13.82 44.85
CA SER A 727 10.91 13.23 45.29
C SER A 727 11.38 12.22 44.26
N PHE A 728 12.68 11.96 44.20
CA PHE A 728 13.20 10.89 43.36
C PHE A 728 14.36 10.18 44.02
N THR A 729 14.58 8.94 43.62
CA THR A 729 15.72 8.11 43.95
C THR A 729 16.36 7.68 42.64
N VAL A 730 17.66 7.92 42.47
CA VAL A 730 18.40 7.42 41.29
C VAL A 730 19.25 6.21 41.67
N ARG A 731 19.32 5.24 40.76
CA ARG A 731 20.10 4.01 40.94
C ARG A 731 20.98 3.78 39.71
N ALA A 732 22.27 4.05 39.87
CA ALA A 732 23.28 3.63 38.91
C ALA A 732 23.60 2.15 39.18
N THR A 733 22.85 1.26 38.57
CA THR A 733 22.76 -0.17 38.96
C THR A 733 24.09 -0.92 38.94
N ARG A 734 25.09 -0.46 38.18
CA ARG A 734 26.45 -1.03 38.18
C ARG A 734 27.30 -0.60 39.38
N SER A 735 26.99 0.50 40.05
CA SER A 735 27.73 1.01 41.21
C SER A 735 26.93 0.95 42.52
N THR A 736 25.64 1.28 42.49
CA THR A 736 24.77 1.36 43.67
C THR A 736 23.87 0.13 43.86
N GLY A 737 23.90 -0.82 42.92
CA GLY A 737 23.01 -1.99 42.90
C GLY A 737 21.63 -1.70 42.30
N ARG A 738 20.88 -2.77 42.00
CA ARG A 738 19.50 -2.70 41.48
C ARG A 738 18.51 -2.58 42.65
N LEU A 739 17.30 -2.10 42.34
CA LEU A 739 16.16 -2.15 43.26
C LEU A 739 15.89 -3.60 43.70
N THR A 740 15.71 -3.82 45.00
CA THR A 740 15.44 -5.14 45.58
C THR A 740 14.00 -5.25 46.13
N PRO A 741 13.49 -6.46 46.40
CA PRO A 741 12.21 -6.64 47.09
C PRO A 741 12.15 -5.93 48.45
N GLU A 742 13.25 -5.96 49.22
CA GLU A 742 13.35 -5.31 50.54
C GLU A 742 13.29 -3.79 50.42
N ASP A 743 13.92 -3.21 49.38
CA ASP A 743 13.80 -1.79 49.07
C ASP A 743 12.34 -1.43 48.80
N VAL A 744 11.61 -2.22 47.98
CA VAL A 744 10.20 -1.93 47.69
C VAL A 744 9.32 -2.06 48.93
N GLN A 745 9.52 -3.09 49.74
CA GLN A 745 8.74 -3.31 50.95
C GLN A 745 8.98 -2.23 52.03
N SER A 746 10.21 -1.72 52.12
CA SER A 746 10.59 -0.71 53.12
C SER A 746 10.35 0.74 52.67
N LEU A 747 10.66 1.06 51.41
CA LEU A 747 10.60 2.43 50.88
C LEU A 747 9.25 2.76 50.24
N TYR A 748 8.54 1.75 49.70
CA TYR A 748 7.29 1.92 48.94
C TYR A 748 6.14 1.05 49.48
N PRO A 749 5.79 1.14 50.78
CA PRO A 749 4.69 0.37 51.34
C PRO A 749 3.35 0.76 50.70
N TYR A 750 2.52 -0.24 50.40
CA TYR A 750 1.20 0.02 49.82
C TYR A 750 0.31 0.77 50.81
N THR A 751 -0.33 1.84 50.33
CA THR A 751 -1.44 2.51 51.02
C THR A 751 -2.60 2.64 50.06
N GLU A 752 -3.82 2.55 50.60
CA GLU A 752 -5.05 2.66 49.81
C GLU A 752 -5.08 3.98 49.01
N GLY A 753 -5.34 3.88 47.71
CA GLY A 753 -5.31 5.01 46.77
C GLY A 753 -3.96 5.27 46.09
N THR A 754 -2.85 4.72 46.58
CA THR A 754 -1.54 4.87 45.92
C THR A 754 -1.50 4.03 44.64
N VAL A 755 -1.01 4.63 43.54
CA VAL A 755 -0.84 3.95 42.25
C VAL A 755 0.64 3.90 41.86
N ALA A 756 1.09 2.70 41.49
CA ALA A 756 2.42 2.46 40.97
C ALA A 756 2.39 2.47 39.45
N PHE A 757 3.14 3.37 38.84
CA PHE A 757 3.43 3.34 37.41
C PHE A 757 4.77 2.66 37.18
N MET A 758 4.90 1.87 36.12
CA MET A 758 6.17 1.29 35.71
C MET A 758 6.37 1.39 34.21
N CYS A 759 7.58 1.81 33.80
CA CYS A 759 7.99 1.85 32.41
C CYS A 759 9.50 1.60 32.30
N GLY A 760 9.91 0.71 31.40
CA GLY A 760 11.32 0.35 31.20
C GLY A 760 11.46 -0.96 30.40
N PRO A 761 12.68 -1.51 30.28
CA PRO A 761 12.90 -2.81 29.66
C PRO A 761 12.03 -3.88 30.32
N GLN A 762 11.53 -4.84 29.54
CA GLN A 762 10.65 -5.91 30.06
C GLN A 762 11.19 -6.56 31.34
N PRO A 763 12.48 -6.97 31.44
CA PRO A 763 13.01 -7.57 32.67
C PRO A 763 12.96 -6.65 33.90
N PHE A 764 13.04 -5.33 33.71
CA PHE A 764 12.89 -4.37 34.79
C PHE A 764 11.43 -4.29 35.27
N MET A 765 10.47 -4.20 34.33
CA MET A 765 9.05 -4.12 34.66
C MET A 765 8.55 -5.38 35.36
N ASP A 766 8.95 -6.57 34.91
CA ASP A 766 8.54 -7.83 35.53
C ASP A 766 9.07 -7.96 36.95
N ALA A 767 10.34 -7.55 37.17
CA ALA A 767 10.94 -7.54 38.50
C ALA A 767 10.20 -6.60 39.45
N VAL A 768 9.98 -5.34 39.04
CA VAL A 768 9.26 -4.34 39.85
C VAL A 768 7.83 -4.79 40.15
N ARG A 769 7.10 -5.33 39.17
CA ARG A 769 5.74 -5.87 39.38
C ARG A 769 5.75 -6.96 40.44
N GLY A 770 6.68 -7.92 40.33
CA GLY A 770 6.83 -8.98 41.34
C GLY A 770 7.15 -8.46 42.74
N TYR A 771 7.98 -7.41 42.84
CA TYR A 771 8.30 -6.78 44.11
C TYR A 771 7.10 -6.05 44.72
N LEU A 772 6.33 -5.32 43.91
CA LEU A 772 5.12 -4.63 44.36
C LEU A 772 4.04 -5.61 44.83
N GLN A 773 3.83 -6.71 44.11
CA GLN A 773 2.90 -7.77 44.51
C GLN A 773 3.33 -8.41 45.84
N THR A 774 4.63 -8.66 46.02
CA THR A 774 5.18 -9.17 47.30
C THR A 774 5.02 -8.17 48.45
N ALA A 775 5.09 -6.87 48.15
CA ALA A 775 4.86 -5.79 49.11
C ALA A 775 3.37 -5.48 49.38
N GLY A 776 2.44 -6.27 48.80
CA GLY A 776 1.00 -6.18 49.08
C GLY A 776 0.23 -5.19 48.22
N TRP A 777 0.82 -4.68 47.13
CA TRP A 777 0.12 -3.82 46.18
C TRP A 777 -0.96 -4.59 45.42
N GLN A 778 -2.11 -3.96 45.23
CA GLN A 778 -3.22 -4.54 44.47
C GLN A 778 -2.99 -4.41 42.96
N ASP A 779 -3.36 -5.42 42.16
CA ASP A 779 -3.11 -5.41 40.71
C ASP A 779 -3.73 -4.19 40.00
N HIS A 780 -4.91 -3.73 40.43
CA HIS A 780 -5.55 -2.53 39.86
C HIS A 780 -4.81 -1.21 40.19
N ALA A 781 -3.94 -1.23 41.20
CA ALA A 781 -3.09 -0.11 41.60
C ALA A 781 -1.72 -0.13 40.90
N ILE A 782 -1.46 -1.12 40.04
CA ILE A 782 -0.21 -1.27 39.30
C ILE A 782 -0.48 -1.01 37.82
N ARG A 783 -0.13 0.18 37.35
CA ARG A 783 -0.19 0.56 35.94
C ARG A 783 1.15 0.25 35.28
N GLN A 784 1.10 -0.45 34.16
CA GLN A 784 2.28 -0.79 33.38
C GLN A 784 2.10 -0.33 31.95
N GLU A 785 3.14 0.31 31.41
CA GLU A 785 3.19 0.66 30.00
C GLU A 785 3.81 -0.47 29.20
N LEU A 786 3.09 -0.96 28.20
CA LEU A 786 3.57 -1.99 27.28
C LEU A 786 4.03 -1.34 25.97
N PHE A 787 5.24 -0.79 25.95
CA PHE A 787 5.92 -0.55 24.68
C PHE A 787 6.56 -1.85 24.24
N SER A 788 5.76 -2.73 23.61
CA SER A 788 6.39 -3.77 22.81
C SER A 788 6.97 -3.12 21.56
N SER A 789 8.25 -2.73 21.61
CA SER A 789 9.08 -2.76 20.42
C SER A 789 9.20 -4.21 19.98
N LYS A 790 8.15 -4.75 19.35
CA LYS A 790 8.28 -5.99 18.57
C LYS A 790 9.00 -5.63 17.29
N LEU A 791 10.31 -5.60 17.41
CA LEU A 791 11.23 -5.74 16.31
C LEU A 791 12.31 -6.70 16.77
N ASN A 792 12.65 -7.62 15.90
CA ASN A 792 13.98 -8.19 15.83
C ASN A 792 15.03 -7.11 15.54
N GLU A 793 16.30 -7.46 15.65
CA GLU A 793 17.50 -6.61 15.50
C GLU A 793 17.64 -5.85 14.16
N ASP A 794 16.60 -5.76 13.30
CA ASP A 794 16.58 -4.97 12.05
C ASP A 794 15.21 -4.35 11.69
N GLY A 795 14.19 -4.38 12.55
CA GLY A 795 13.10 -3.42 12.49
C GLY A 795 11.98 -3.44 11.43
N ASN A 796 11.58 -4.59 10.85
CA ASN A 796 10.44 -4.67 9.91
C ASN A 796 9.26 -5.57 10.39
N ALA A 797 8.05 -5.29 9.86
CA ALA A 797 6.89 -6.20 9.85
C ALA A 797 7.01 -7.20 8.69
N GLN A 798 6.67 -8.47 8.89
CA GLN A 798 6.60 -9.44 7.78
C GLN A 798 5.33 -9.23 6.96
N THR A 799 5.49 -9.09 5.65
CA THR A 799 4.41 -9.16 4.67
C THR A 799 4.60 -10.37 3.73
N PRO A 800 3.54 -11.13 3.40
CA PRO A 800 3.57 -12.31 2.55
C PRO A 800 3.75 -12.04 1.06
N ILE A 801 4.04 -13.16 0.41
CA ILE A 801 4.46 -13.40 -0.96
C ILE A 801 3.28 -13.18 -1.93
N SER A 802 3.51 -12.40 -2.98
CA SER A 802 2.66 -12.35 -4.18
C SER A 802 2.61 -13.73 -4.85
N GLN A 803 1.40 -14.26 -5.11
CA GLN A 803 1.21 -15.47 -5.90
C GLN A 803 1.78 -15.28 -7.31
N ARG A 804 2.94 -15.89 -7.58
CA ARG A 804 3.39 -16.20 -8.94
C ARG A 804 2.62 -17.41 -9.46
N PRO A 805 2.33 -17.48 -10.78
CA PRO A 805 1.63 -18.61 -11.38
C PRO A 805 2.41 -19.90 -11.15
N ALA A 806 1.69 -21.03 -11.08
CA ALA A 806 2.15 -22.39 -10.81
C ALA A 806 3.62 -22.63 -11.20
N VAL A 807 4.42 -23.06 -10.21
CA VAL A 807 5.80 -23.46 -10.48
C VAL A 807 6.11 -24.74 -9.71
N GLN A 808 6.23 -25.84 -10.46
CA GLN A 808 7.16 -26.91 -10.09
C GLN A 808 8.47 -26.28 -9.61
N LEU A 809 8.77 -26.33 -8.30
CA LEU A 809 10.01 -25.82 -7.66
C LEU A 809 10.74 -24.78 -8.54
N ALA A 810 10.26 -23.54 -8.56
CA ALA A 810 10.69 -22.52 -9.52
C ALA A 810 12.22 -22.45 -9.71
N GLY A 811 12.70 -23.00 -10.83
CA GLY A 811 14.08 -22.87 -11.30
C GLY A 811 14.81 -24.15 -11.69
N GLY A 812 14.22 -25.35 -11.49
CA GLY A 812 14.91 -26.61 -11.82
C GLY A 812 16.16 -26.86 -10.96
N ILE A 813 16.20 -26.30 -9.75
CA ILE A 813 17.29 -26.49 -8.80
C ILE A 813 17.07 -27.82 -8.08
N THR A 814 18.07 -28.70 -8.12
CA THR A 814 18.06 -29.95 -7.34
C THR A 814 18.78 -29.69 -6.01
N PRO A 815 18.08 -29.69 -4.87
CA PRO A 815 18.71 -29.51 -3.56
C PRO A 815 19.73 -30.61 -3.27
N ILE A 816 20.68 -30.32 -2.37
CA ILE A 816 21.66 -31.31 -1.95
C ILE A 816 21.02 -32.24 -0.91
N GLU A 817 21.07 -33.54 -1.19
CA GLU A 817 20.55 -34.57 -0.31
C GLU A 817 21.61 -35.13 0.62
N GLN A 818 21.16 -35.60 1.78
CA GLN A 818 21.98 -36.32 2.73
C GLN A 818 21.29 -37.62 3.17
N THR A 819 22.08 -38.64 3.48
CA THR A 819 21.59 -39.97 3.87
C THR A 819 21.67 -40.23 5.38
N SER A 820 22.29 -39.34 6.14
CA SER A 820 22.54 -39.47 7.57
C SER A 820 21.98 -38.28 8.35
N ILE A 821 21.40 -38.56 9.51
CA ILE A 821 20.96 -37.56 10.49
C ILE A 821 22.14 -36.94 11.27
N TYR A 822 23.33 -37.53 11.16
CA TYR A 822 24.56 -37.00 11.71
C TYR A 822 25.28 -36.18 10.65
N VAL A 823 25.97 -35.12 11.08
CA VAL A 823 26.76 -34.26 10.20
C VAL A 823 27.75 -35.11 9.40
N GLN A 824 27.90 -34.83 8.10
CA GLN A 824 28.83 -35.50 7.21
C GLN A 824 29.87 -34.50 6.69
N PRO A 825 31.07 -34.93 6.26
CA PRO A 825 32.02 -34.05 5.61
C PRO A 825 31.44 -33.37 4.36
N ILE A 826 31.81 -32.11 4.14
CA ILE A 826 31.38 -31.33 2.97
C ILE A 826 32.13 -31.84 1.74
N ASN A 827 31.40 -32.25 0.70
CA ASN A 827 32.01 -32.83 -0.50
C ASN A 827 32.57 -31.75 -1.45
N SER A 828 31.82 -30.66 -1.63
CA SER A 828 32.23 -29.53 -2.49
C SER A 828 31.57 -28.24 -2.03
N VAL A 829 32.36 -27.36 -1.41
CA VAL A 829 31.88 -26.04 -0.94
C VAL A 829 31.28 -25.25 -2.11
N ALA A 830 31.96 -25.22 -3.27
CA ALA A 830 31.47 -24.51 -4.45
C ALA A 830 30.11 -25.03 -4.93
N LYS A 831 29.93 -26.35 -5.07
CA LYS A 831 28.66 -26.92 -5.55
C LYS A 831 27.51 -26.66 -4.57
N GLU A 832 27.75 -26.83 -3.28
CA GLU A 832 26.73 -26.62 -2.26
C GLU A 832 26.37 -25.13 -2.11
N ALA A 833 27.37 -24.23 -2.22
CA ALA A 833 27.17 -22.78 -2.24
C ALA A 833 26.35 -22.32 -3.45
N GLU A 834 26.66 -22.80 -4.66
CA GLU A 834 25.93 -22.45 -5.87
C GLU A 834 24.45 -22.82 -5.76
N VAL A 835 24.16 -24.06 -5.33
CA VAL A 835 22.79 -24.57 -5.18
C VAL A 835 22.03 -23.76 -4.12
N PHE A 836 22.65 -23.50 -2.97
CA PHE A 836 22.04 -22.72 -1.90
C PHE A 836 21.76 -21.27 -2.31
N LEU A 837 22.75 -20.56 -2.86
CA LEU A 837 22.60 -19.16 -3.24
C LEU A 837 21.57 -19.00 -4.36
N LYS A 838 21.56 -19.92 -5.32
CA LYS A 838 20.55 -19.92 -6.38
C LYS A 838 19.15 -20.12 -5.81
N GLN A 839 18.97 -21.04 -4.85
CA GLN A 839 17.69 -21.22 -4.17
C GLN A 839 17.30 -19.97 -3.36
N CYS A 840 18.24 -19.42 -2.59
CA CYS A 840 18.08 -18.23 -1.74
C CYS A 840 17.57 -17.03 -2.53
N TYR A 841 18.25 -16.67 -3.62
CA TYR A 841 17.91 -15.48 -4.41
C TYR A 841 16.68 -15.68 -5.31
N LEU A 842 16.44 -16.89 -5.83
CA LEU A 842 15.22 -17.15 -6.61
C LEU A 842 13.95 -17.16 -5.76
N GLU A 843 13.96 -17.82 -4.60
CA GLU A 843 12.78 -17.87 -3.71
C GLU A 843 12.44 -16.48 -3.13
N GLN A 844 13.43 -15.60 -3.00
CA GLN A 844 13.23 -14.20 -2.56
C GLN A 844 12.90 -13.24 -3.71
N GLY A 845 12.85 -13.72 -4.96
CA GLY A 845 12.50 -12.88 -6.11
C GLY A 845 13.62 -11.96 -6.62
N LEU A 846 14.86 -12.18 -6.20
CA LEU A 846 16.06 -11.37 -6.46
C LEU A 846 17.02 -12.08 -7.45
N ALA A 847 16.50 -12.58 -8.57
CA ALA A 847 17.25 -13.45 -9.49
C ALA A 847 18.49 -12.76 -10.11
N GLU A 848 18.41 -11.45 -10.30
CA GLU A 848 19.45 -10.57 -10.83
C GLU A 848 20.68 -10.46 -9.89
N VAL A 849 20.50 -10.68 -8.58
CA VAL A 849 21.58 -10.60 -7.58
C VAL A 849 22.43 -11.87 -7.57
N PHE A 850 21.87 -13.01 -7.99
CA PHE A 850 22.54 -14.32 -7.93
C PHE A 850 23.87 -14.34 -8.70
N LEU A 851 23.90 -13.88 -9.95
CA LEU A 851 25.10 -13.99 -10.79
C LEU A 851 26.29 -13.17 -10.25
N PRO A 852 26.13 -11.88 -9.88
CA PRO A 852 27.20 -11.10 -9.25
C PRO A 852 27.69 -11.73 -7.94
N ARG A 853 26.76 -12.13 -7.05
CA ARG A 853 27.12 -12.73 -5.76
C ARG A 853 27.83 -14.07 -5.93
N TRP A 854 27.39 -14.89 -6.89
CA TRP A 854 28.03 -16.17 -7.17
C TRP A 854 29.47 -16.02 -7.68
N GLN A 855 29.74 -15.00 -8.49
CA GLN A 855 31.12 -14.70 -8.93
C GLN A 855 32.03 -14.35 -7.74
N GLU A 856 31.57 -13.46 -6.85
CA GLU A 856 32.30 -13.09 -5.63
C GLU A 856 32.59 -14.31 -4.73
N VAL A 857 31.56 -15.13 -4.48
CA VAL A 857 31.68 -16.34 -3.65
C VAL A 857 32.64 -17.34 -4.29
N LYS A 858 32.55 -17.55 -5.59
CA LYS A 858 33.44 -18.44 -6.33
C LYS A 858 34.90 -18.00 -6.23
N GLU A 859 35.18 -16.71 -6.43
CA GLU A 859 36.53 -16.15 -6.27
C GLU A 859 37.06 -16.30 -4.83
N SER A 860 36.19 -16.11 -3.83
CA SER A 860 36.57 -16.33 -2.43
C SER A 860 36.92 -17.79 -2.13
N ILE A 861 36.14 -18.74 -2.67
CA ILE A 861 36.39 -20.18 -2.54
C ILE A 861 37.69 -20.56 -3.25
N GLU A 862 37.95 -20.05 -4.45
CA GLU A 862 39.19 -20.30 -5.19
C GLU A 862 40.42 -19.78 -4.44
N ARG A 863 40.29 -18.64 -3.74
CA ARG A 863 41.38 -18.00 -3.00
C ARG A 863 41.62 -18.59 -1.61
N THR A 864 40.56 -18.93 -0.88
CA THR A 864 40.62 -19.26 0.56
C THR A 864 40.16 -20.67 0.90
N GLY A 865 39.54 -21.38 -0.05
CA GLY A 865 38.90 -22.67 0.17
C GLY A 865 37.50 -22.59 0.79
N THR A 866 37.00 -21.40 1.13
CA THR A 866 35.71 -21.17 1.78
C THR A 866 35.09 -19.83 1.37
N TYR A 867 33.92 -19.49 1.89
CA TYR A 867 33.31 -18.16 1.80
C TYR A 867 32.52 -17.83 3.07
N GLU A 868 32.06 -16.59 3.18
CA GLU A 868 31.21 -16.14 4.27
C GLU A 868 29.81 -15.80 3.75
N HIS A 869 28.80 -16.30 4.46
CA HIS A 869 27.42 -15.90 4.26
C HIS A 869 27.20 -14.46 4.73
N THR A 870 26.41 -13.68 3.99
CA THR A 870 25.84 -12.43 4.50
C THR A 870 24.85 -12.72 5.63
N TYR A 871 24.47 -11.68 6.37
CA TYR A 871 23.44 -11.82 7.40
C TYR A 871 22.10 -12.30 6.80
N ASP A 872 21.69 -11.75 5.66
CA ASP A 872 20.44 -12.14 4.99
C ASP A 872 20.46 -13.59 4.50
N GLU A 873 21.59 -14.03 3.94
CA GLU A 873 21.79 -15.44 3.56
C GLU A 873 21.69 -16.37 4.79
N LEU A 874 22.25 -15.96 5.93
CA LEU A 874 22.18 -16.69 7.19
C LEU A 874 20.77 -16.71 7.78
N ALA A 875 20.06 -15.59 7.76
CA ALA A 875 18.68 -15.46 8.23
C ALA A 875 17.71 -16.29 7.38
N TYR A 876 17.90 -16.29 6.06
CA TYR A 876 17.13 -17.14 5.15
C TYR A 876 17.44 -18.62 5.39
N GLY A 877 18.70 -19.00 5.39
CA GLY A 877 19.10 -20.40 5.42
C GLY A 877 18.83 -21.09 6.77
N THR A 878 18.90 -20.37 7.89
CA THR A 878 18.47 -20.89 9.20
C THR A 878 16.98 -21.21 9.23
N LYS A 879 16.15 -20.30 8.71
CA LYS A 879 14.69 -20.52 8.59
C LYS A 879 14.38 -21.68 7.64
N LEU A 880 15.04 -21.73 6.48
CA LEU A 880 14.89 -22.82 5.52
C LEU A 880 15.29 -24.18 6.13
N SER A 881 16.30 -24.22 7.00
CA SER A 881 16.72 -25.43 7.71
C SER A 881 15.64 -25.95 8.65
N TRP A 882 14.93 -25.06 9.35
CA TRP A 882 13.77 -25.46 10.17
C TRP A 882 12.63 -25.98 9.29
N ARG A 883 12.32 -25.30 8.18
CA ARG A 883 11.34 -25.78 7.19
C ARG A 883 11.68 -27.17 6.64
N ASN A 884 12.97 -27.44 6.42
CA ASN A 884 13.50 -28.74 5.96
C ASN A 884 13.64 -29.78 7.10
N SER A 885 13.33 -29.46 8.36
CA SER A 885 13.57 -30.37 9.48
C SER A 885 12.57 -31.52 9.52
N ASN A 886 12.98 -32.71 9.06
CA ASN A 886 12.13 -33.89 8.91
C ASN A 886 11.48 -34.41 10.21
N ARG A 887 12.02 -34.02 11.37
CA ARG A 887 11.55 -34.49 12.70
C ARG A 887 10.80 -33.42 13.49
N CYS A 888 10.54 -32.26 12.90
CA CYS A 888 9.86 -31.18 13.59
C CYS A 888 8.38 -31.10 13.16
N LEU A 889 7.48 -31.31 14.12
CA LEU A 889 6.05 -31.09 13.93
C LEU A 889 5.71 -29.59 13.90
N GLY A 890 6.44 -28.76 14.63
CA GLY A 890 6.23 -27.31 14.72
C GLY A 890 6.70 -26.49 13.49
N ARG A 891 6.80 -27.10 12.31
CA ARG A 891 7.35 -26.42 11.12
C ARG A 891 6.55 -25.23 10.64
N ASN A 892 5.26 -25.13 10.94
CA ASN A 892 4.45 -23.95 10.57
C ASN A 892 5.02 -22.63 11.11
N PHE A 893 5.77 -22.68 12.20
CA PHE A 893 6.35 -21.50 12.84
C PHE A 893 7.70 -21.08 12.26
N TRP A 894 8.21 -21.76 11.22
CA TRP A 894 9.58 -21.60 10.73
C TRP A 894 10.00 -20.16 10.42
N ARG A 895 9.06 -19.33 9.94
CA ARG A 895 9.29 -17.92 9.60
C ARG A 895 9.54 -17.00 10.80
N SER A 896 9.13 -17.44 12.00
CA SER A 896 9.21 -16.68 13.26
C SER A 896 10.53 -16.80 14.00
N LEU A 897 11.45 -17.64 13.51
CA LEU A 897 12.75 -17.88 14.11
C LEU A 897 13.58 -16.59 14.22
N GLN A 898 14.06 -16.30 15.42
CA GLN A 898 14.92 -15.17 15.73
C GLN A 898 16.38 -15.58 15.60
N LEU A 899 17.12 -14.96 14.66
CA LEU A 899 18.55 -15.21 14.48
C LEU A 899 19.38 -14.34 15.43
N ARG A 900 20.35 -14.96 16.11
CA ARG A 900 21.45 -14.29 16.81
C ARG A 900 22.77 -14.64 16.12
N ASP A 901 23.33 -13.69 15.36
CA ASP A 901 24.59 -13.88 14.67
C ASP A 901 25.78 -13.65 15.62
N MET A 902 26.39 -14.74 16.06
CA MET A 902 27.48 -14.76 17.05
C MET A 902 28.73 -15.39 16.44
N ARG A 903 28.89 -15.29 15.12
CA ARG A 903 30.03 -15.85 14.38
C ARG A 903 31.37 -15.22 14.75
N HIS A 904 31.38 -14.10 15.45
CA HIS A 904 32.61 -13.42 15.88
C HIS A 904 33.23 -13.99 17.16
N LEU A 905 32.48 -14.79 17.94
CA LEU A 905 32.92 -15.32 19.23
C LEU A 905 33.97 -16.43 19.09
N GLN A 906 34.92 -16.48 20.02
CA GLN A 906 36.07 -17.39 19.93
C GLN A 906 36.40 -18.14 21.22
N THR A 907 35.93 -17.67 22.38
CA THR A 907 36.28 -18.25 23.69
C THR A 907 35.10 -18.95 24.37
N GLU A 908 35.37 -19.94 25.23
CA GLU A 908 34.31 -20.63 25.97
C GLU A 908 33.49 -19.67 26.85
N GLU A 909 34.14 -18.69 27.47
CA GLU A 909 33.50 -17.72 28.37
C GLU A 909 32.51 -16.82 27.61
N GLU A 910 32.88 -16.35 26.41
CA GLU A 910 31.99 -15.57 25.54
C GLU A 910 30.81 -16.39 25.04
N ILE A 911 31.06 -17.66 24.68
CA ILE A 911 30.02 -18.59 24.25
C ILE A 911 29.06 -18.85 25.42
N PHE A 912 29.57 -19.13 26.62
CA PHE A 912 28.74 -19.32 27.81
C PHE A 912 27.84 -18.11 28.08
N GLN A 913 28.40 -16.90 28.07
CA GLN A 913 27.64 -15.67 28.28
C GLN A 913 26.53 -15.52 27.21
N THR A 914 26.83 -15.87 25.97
CA THR A 914 25.86 -15.87 24.87
C THR A 914 24.75 -16.90 25.06
N LEU A 915 25.05 -18.09 25.57
CA LEU A 915 24.03 -19.11 25.90
C LEU A 915 23.13 -18.65 27.05
N VAL A 916 23.69 -17.99 28.07
CA VAL A 916 22.92 -17.38 29.17
C VAL A 916 21.94 -16.33 28.62
N GLU A 917 22.41 -15.47 27.72
CA GLU A 917 21.56 -14.47 27.07
C GLU A 917 20.53 -15.09 26.13
N HIS A 918 20.86 -16.17 25.45
CA HIS A 918 19.91 -16.94 24.65
C HIS A 918 18.78 -17.46 25.53
N ILE A 919 19.09 -18.10 26.66
CA ILE A 919 18.08 -18.61 27.60
C ILE A 919 17.19 -17.48 28.11
N LYS A 920 17.76 -16.35 28.56
CA LYS A 920 16.99 -15.18 29.02
C LYS A 920 16.06 -14.65 27.94
N PHE A 921 16.59 -14.44 26.74
CA PHE A 921 15.83 -13.93 25.61
C PHE A 921 14.72 -14.91 25.23
N ALA A 922 15.05 -16.18 25.01
CA ALA A 922 14.10 -17.18 24.57
C ALA A 922 13.01 -17.46 25.61
N THR A 923 13.33 -17.42 26.91
CA THR A 923 12.40 -17.72 28.00
C THR A 923 11.33 -16.64 28.18
N ASN A 924 11.71 -15.35 28.10
CA ASN A 924 10.76 -14.22 28.06
C ASN A 924 9.59 -14.32 29.06
N ASN A 925 9.91 -14.64 30.33
CA ASN A 925 8.95 -14.83 31.43
C ASN A 925 7.82 -15.82 31.11
N GLY A 926 8.14 -16.89 30.39
CA GLY A 926 7.18 -17.92 29.99
C GLY A 926 6.61 -17.71 28.59
N ASN A 927 6.63 -16.51 28.01
CA ASN A 927 6.16 -16.29 26.64
C ASN A 927 7.24 -16.62 25.60
N LEU A 928 7.53 -17.91 25.45
CA LEU A 928 8.68 -18.43 24.74
C LEU A 928 8.81 -17.91 23.29
N ARG A 929 10.04 -17.50 22.94
CA ARG A 929 10.46 -17.03 21.60
C ARG A 929 11.35 -18.07 20.94
N SER A 930 11.00 -18.51 19.73
CA SER A 930 11.86 -19.39 18.93
C SER A 930 13.12 -18.63 18.51
N THR A 931 14.28 -19.08 18.97
CA THR A 931 15.55 -18.39 18.79
C THR A 931 16.62 -19.37 18.32
N ILE A 932 17.55 -18.92 17.48
CA ILE A 932 18.74 -19.65 17.05
C ILE A 932 19.96 -18.78 17.23
N THR A 933 21.04 -19.35 17.77
CA THR A 933 22.35 -18.72 17.82
C THR A 933 23.27 -19.41 16.82
N ILE A 934 24.00 -18.63 16.04
CA ILE A 934 25.00 -19.14 15.09
C ILE A 934 26.37 -18.80 15.62
N LEU A 935 27.15 -19.82 15.95
CA LEU A 935 28.51 -19.68 16.46
C LEU A 935 29.54 -19.80 15.32
N ASN A 936 30.78 -19.44 15.62
CA ASN A 936 31.85 -19.42 14.62
C ASN A 936 32.13 -20.83 14.06
N PRO A 937 32.07 -21.04 12.73
CA PRO A 937 32.28 -22.35 12.11
C PRO A 937 33.76 -22.79 12.08
N HIS A 938 34.73 -21.88 12.33
CA HIS A 938 36.15 -22.15 12.17
C HIS A 938 36.85 -22.65 13.44
N PHE A 939 36.22 -22.51 14.61
CA PHE A 939 36.85 -22.82 15.91
C PHE A 939 36.46 -24.21 16.47
N ASN A 940 35.79 -25.06 15.68
CA ASN A 940 35.34 -26.39 16.13
C ASN A 940 34.61 -26.37 17.48
N ILE A 941 33.74 -25.37 17.68
CA ILE A 941 33.02 -25.17 18.95
C ILE A 941 32.05 -26.34 19.18
N ARG A 942 32.09 -26.94 20.37
CA ARG A 942 31.15 -27.97 20.80
C ARG A 942 30.56 -27.67 22.18
N ILE A 943 29.24 -27.75 22.26
CA ILE A 943 28.49 -27.77 23.51
C ILE A 943 28.11 -29.21 23.77
N TRP A 944 28.64 -29.78 24.84
CA TRP A 944 28.49 -31.21 25.17
C TRP A 944 27.06 -31.54 25.63
N ASN A 945 26.35 -30.55 26.18
CA ASN A 945 24.96 -30.70 26.60
C ASN A 945 24.04 -30.90 25.39
N SER A 946 23.16 -31.90 25.45
CA SER A 946 22.18 -32.17 24.39
C SER A 946 21.12 -31.07 24.27
N LEU A 947 20.63 -30.60 25.42
CA LEU A 947 19.85 -29.38 25.55
C LEU A 947 20.57 -28.42 26.49
N MET A 948 20.31 -27.12 26.36
CA MET A 948 20.87 -26.11 27.25
C MET A 948 20.47 -26.31 28.71
N LEU A 949 19.25 -26.79 28.96
CA LEU A 949 18.73 -27.09 30.29
C LEU A 949 18.41 -28.58 30.40
N ARG A 950 19.08 -29.27 31.33
CA ARG A 950 18.89 -30.69 31.64
C ARG A 950 19.03 -30.90 33.14
N TYR A 951 18.27 -31.87 33.67
CA TYR A 951 18.46 -32.36 35.03
C TYR A 951 19.51 -33.46 35.08
N ALA A 952 20.28 -33.50 36.16
CA ALA A 952 21.29 -34.52 36.40
C ALA A 952 20.67 -35.89 36.68
N GLY A 953 21.43 -36.96 36.43
CA GLY A 953 21.09 -38.33 36.76
C GLY A 953 22.23 -39.00 37.54
N TYR A 954 21.97 -39.37 38.78
CA TYR A 954 22.99 -39.93 39.69
C TYR A 954 22.76 -41.41 39.93
N ARG A 955 23.78 -42.24 39.62
CA ARG A 955 23.79 -43.65 40.01
C ARG A 955 23.88 -43.79 41.52
N GLN A 956 22.95 -44.53 42.11
CA GLN A 956 22.95 -44.85 43.53
C GLN A 956 23.66 -46.20 43.80
N PRO A 957 24.16 -46.43 45.02
CA PRO A 957 24.82 -47.69 45.38
C PRO A 957 23.96 -48.95 45.22
N ASP A 958 22.63 -48.82 45.32
CA ASP A 958 21.65 -49.91 45.16
C ASP A 958 21.26 -50.17 43.69
N GLY A 959 21.86 -49.44 42.75
CA GLY A 959 21.59 -49.54 41.32
C GLY A 959 20.42 -48.68 40.83
N SER A 960 19.70 -48.00 41.72
CA SER A 960 18.68 -47.03 41.34
C SER A 960 19.31 -45.75 40.79
N ILE A 961 18.52 -44.94 40.08
CA ILE A 961 18.95 -43.64 39.57
C ILE A 961 18.14 -42.55 40.27
N LEU A 962 18.85 -41.54 40.81
CA LEU A 962 18.23 -40.32 41.34
C LEU A 962 18.31 -39.23 40.27
N GLY A 963 17.16 -38.63 39.90
CA GLY A 963 17.08 -37.60 38.87
C GLY A 963 16.70 -38.17 37.51
N ASP A 964 17.29 -37.66 36.43
CA ASP A 964 16.96 -38.04 35.05
C ASP A 964 17.93 -39.11 34.51
N PRO A 965 17.49 -40.37 34.32
CA PRO A 965 18.37 -41.44 33.84
C PRO A 965 18.97 -41.21 32.45
N ALA A 966 18.33 -40.38 31.60
CA ALA A 966 18.87 -40.08 30.27
C ALA A 966 20.17 -39.25 30.32
N ASN A 967 20.47 -38.59 31.43
CA ASN A 967 21.63 -37.70 31.54
C ASN A 967 22.75 -38.26 32.42
N VAL A 968 22.72 -39.55 32.78
CA VAL A 968 23.70 -40.15 33.68
C VAL A 968 25.13 -40.04 33.14
N GLU A 969 25.36 -40.35 31.86
CA GLU A 969 26.69 -40.27 31.26
C GLU A 969 27.23 -38.83 31.26
N LEU A 970 26.40 -37.85 30.89
CA LEU A 970 26.76 -36.43 30.93
C LEU A 970 27.02 -35.94 32.37
N THR A 971 26.24 -36.43 33.34
CA THR A 971 26.42 -36.15 34.76
C THR A 971 27.76 -36.69 35.25
N ASP A 972 28.13 -37.91 34.87
CA ASP A 972 29.42 -38.52 35.19
C ASP A 972 30.57 -37.68 34.60
N GLN A 973 30.43 -37.17 33.36
CA GLN A 973 31.42 -36.25 32.78
C GLN A 973 31.54 -34.94 33.57
N ALA A 974 30.43 -34.31 33.95
CA ALA A 974 30.44 -33.08 34.74
C ALA A 974 31.15 -33.30 36.09
N LEU A 975 30.86 -34.40 36.78
CA LEU A 975 31.51 -34.76 38.05
C LEU A 975 33.02 -35.00 37.87
N ASN A 976 33.42 -35.69 36.80
CA ASN A 976 34.83 -35.93 36.48
C ASN A 976 35.61 -34.65 36.16
N LEU A 977 34.95 -33.66 35.57
CA LEU A 977 35.51 -32.33 35.30
C LEU A 977 35.53 -31.42 36.54
N GLY A 978 35.04 -31.90 37.69
CA GLY A 978 35.11 -31.19 38.97
C GLY A 978 33.84 -30.46 39.38
N TRP A 979 32.68 -30.78 38.79
CA TRP A 979 31.40 -30.26 39.26
C TRP A 979 31.08 -30.78 40.67
N LEU A 980 30.81 -29.87 41.61
CA LEU A 980 30.56 -30.19 43.01
C LEU A 980 29.11 -29.87 43.38
N LYS A 981 28.40 -30.83 43.97
CA LYS A 981 27.05 -30.64 44.51
C LYS A 981 26.97 -31.16 45.93
N GLU A 982 26.72 -30.27 46.90
CA GLU A 982 26.69 -30.59 48.33
C GLU A 982 25.53 -31.51 48.71
N SER A 983 24.36 -31.30 48.10
CA SER A 983 23.16 -32.14 48.27
C SER A 983 22.55 -32.45 46.91
N ARG A 984 22.31 -33.74 46.63
CA ARG A 984 21.77 -34.23 45.36
C ARG A 984 20.25 -34.36 45.42
N THR A 985 19.56 -33.88 44.39
CA THR A 985 18.09 -33.90 44.27
C THR A 985 17.65 -34.51 42.93
N ARG A 986 16.33 -34.73 42.76
CA ARG A 986 15.75 -35.24 41.51
C ARG A 986 15.79 -34.25 40.35
N PHE A 987 16.03 -32.97 40.64
CA PHE A 987 15.91 -31.87 39.69
C PHE A 987 17.09 -30.91 39.81
N ASP A 988 18.30 -31.44 39.99
CA ASP A 988 19.52 -30.67 39.95
C ASP A 988 19.85 -30.30 38.50
N VAL A 989 20.01 -29.01 38.20
CA VAL A 989 20.35 -28.54 36.85
C VAL A 989 21.83 -28.83 36.57
N LEU A 990 22.11 -29.40 35.40
CA LEU A 990 23.48 -29.63 34.93
C LEU A 990 24.16 -28.32 34.48
N PRO A 991 25.47 -28.16 34.74
CA PRO A 991 26.25 -27.05 34.20
C PRO A 991 26.45 -27.19 32.68
N PHE A 992 26.81 -26.11 32.02
CA PHE A 992 27.31 -26.17 30.65
C PHE A 992 28.72 -26.75 30.61
N ILE A 993 28.97 -27.62 29.64
CA ILE A 993 30.30 -28.11 29.30
C ILE A 993 30.59 -27.64 27.86
N ILE A 994 31.51 -26.69 27.72
CA ILE A 994 31.84 -26.03 26.45
C ILE A 994 33.28 -26.34 26.08
N GLN A 995 33.50 -26.68 24.81
CA GLN A 995 34.81 -26.98 24.25
C GLN A 995 35.04 -26.15 22.99
N VAL A 996 36.20 -25.49 22.90
CA VAL A 996 36.68 -24.84 21.68
C VAL A 996 37.97 -25.53 21.20
N GLY A 997 38.04 -25.84 19.90
CA GLY A 997 39.20 -26.50 19.31
C GLY A 997 39.50 -27.89 19.89
N GLU A 998 40.79 -28.17 20.12
CA GLU A 998 41.28 -29.43 20.72
C GLU A 998 41.55 -29.29 22.23
N GLU A 999 41.17 -28.18 22.86
CA GLU A 999 41.39 -27.95 24.29
C GLU A 999 40.46 -28.80 25.17
N ASN A 1000 40.81 -28.90 26.45
CA ASN A 1000 39.96 -29.55 27.45
C ASN A 1000 38.67 -28.72 27.65
N PRO A 1001 37.50 -29.36 27.77
CA PRO A 1001 36.25 -28.64 27.97
C PRO A 1001 36.23 -27.91 29.33
N LYS A 1002 35.55 -26.76 29.38
CA LYS A 1002 35.34 -25.98 30.60
C LYS A 1002 33.90 -26.11 31.10
N LEU A 1003 33.76 -26.12 32.43
CA LEU A 1003 32.48 -26.14 33.14
C LEU A 1003 31.99 -24.73 33.48
N PHE A 1004 30.71 -24.47 33.23
CA PHE A 1004 30.06 -23.22 33.61
C PHE A 1004 28.71 -23.49 34.28
N GLU A 1005 28.57 -23.02 35.52
CA GLU A 1005 27.30 -23.08 36.25
C GLU A 1005 26.28 -22.11 35.66
N ILE A 1006 25.06 -22.59 35.45
CA ILE A 1006 23.98 -21.78 34.89
C ILE A 1006 23.41 -20.91 36.01
N PRO A 1007 23.34 -19.58 35.85
CA PRO A 1007 22.77 -18.71 36.87
C PRO A 1007 21.31 -19.09 37.17
N PRO A 1008 20.94 -19.46 38.42
CA PRO A 1008 19.62 -20.00 38.73
C PRO A 1008 18.46 -19.07 38.35
N GLU A 1009 18.67 -17.76 38.37
CA GLU A 1009 17.66 -16.74 38.08
C GLU A 1009 17.17 -16.73 36.62
N ILE A 1010 17.85 -17.43 35.71
CA ILE A 1010 17.49 -17.49 34.29
C ILE A 1010 16.72 -18.78 33.97
N ILE A 1011 16.66 -19.69 34.93
CA ILE A 1011 16.09 -21.02 34.79
C ILE A 1011 14.64 -20.94 35.25
N LEU A 1012 13.73 -20.82 34.29
CA LEU A 1012 12.30 -20.90 34.57
C LEU A 1012 11.88 -22.38 34.63
N GLU A 1013 11.48 -22.83 35.81
CA GLU A 1013 10.89 -24.15 36.05
C GLU A 1013 9.41 -24.00 36.37
N VAL A 1014 8.59 -24.90 35.84
CA VAL A 1014 7.14 -24.96 36.10
C VAL A 1014 6.87 -26.09 37.09
N PRO A 1015 6.40 -25.79 38.32
CA PRO A 1015 5.94 -26.83 39.23
C PRO A 1015 4.65 -27.45 38.71
N ILE A 1016 4.54 -28.78 38.81
CA ILE A 1016 3.45 -29.54 38.21
C ILE A 1016 2.35 -29.81 39.23
N SER A 1017 1.16 -29.33 38.92
CA SER A 1017 -0.09 -29.55 39.64
C SER A 1017 -1.18 -30.07 38.70
N HIS A 1018 -2.24 -30.64 39.26
CA HIS A 1018 -3.35 -31.19 38.50
C HIS A 1018 -4.67 -30.48 38.84
N PRO A 1019 -5.52 -30.14 37.85
CA PRO A 1019 -6.75 -29.39 38.10
C PRO A 1019 -7.76 -30.13 38.98
N ARG A 1020 -7.70 -31.47 39.03
CA ARG A 1020 -8.65 -32.32 39.78
C ARG A 1020 -8.03 -33.06 40.96
N TYR A 1021 -6.73 -33.34 40.89
CA TYR A 1021 -6.06 -34.23 41.85
C TYR A 1021 -5.06 -33.41 42.67
N GLN A 1022 -5.50 -32.93 43.83
CA GLN A 1022 -4.68 -32.03 44.67
C GLN A 1022 -3.38 -32.70 45.14
N TRP A 1023 -3.39 -34.03 45.35
CA TRP A 1023 -2.22 -34.81 45.73
C TRP A 1023 -1.09 -34.78 44.68
N PHE A 1024 -1.36 -34.34 43.45
CA PHE A 1024 -0.34 -34.28 42.40
C PHE A 1024 0.77 -33.28 42.75
N ALA A 1025 0.44 -32.19 43.45
CA ALA A 1025 1.41 -31.22 43.94
C ALA A 1025 2.35 -31.81 45.01
N GLU A 1026 1.90 -32.83 45.76
CA GLU A 1026 2.72 -33.52 46.76
C GLU A 1026 3.83 -34.38 46.13
N LEU A 1027 3.74 -34.68 44.83
CA LEU A 1027 4.81 -35.38 44.11
C LEU A 1027 6.03 -34.49 43.88
N ASP A 1028 5.92 -33.17 44.10
CA ASP A 1028 6.99 -32.18 43.98
C ASP A 1028 7.73 -32.26 42.63
N LEU A 1029 6.94 -32.38 41.57
CA LEU A 1029 7.42 -32.48 40.20
C LEU A 1029 7.58 -31.08 39.60
N LYS A 1030 8.60 -30.89 38.77
CA LYS A 1030 8.80 -29.66 37.99
C LYS A 1030 9.51 -29.96 36.68
N TRP A 1031 9.39 -29.05 35.73
CA TRP A 1031 10.12 -29.14 34.46
C TRP A 1031 10.50 -27.76 33.92
N PHE A 1032 11.59 -27.68 33.16
CA PHE A 1032 12.02 -26.43 32.53
C PHE A 1032 10.99 -25.89 31.54
N ALA A 1033 10.83 -24.57 31.48
CA ALA A 1033 9.98 -23.92 30.49
C ALA A 1033 10.55 -24.04 29.06
N LEU A 1034 11.87 -23.96 28.89
CA LEU A 1034 12.53 -23.77 27.60
C LEU A 1034 13.13 -25.07 27.02
N PRO A 1035 12.65 -25.59 25.87
CA PRO A 1035 13.32 -26.66 25.13
C PRO A 1035 14.33 -26.09 24.13
N ALA A 1036 15.60 -26.00 24.54
CA ALA A 1036 16.67 -25.47 23.71
C ALA A 1036 17.71 -26.55 23.38
N VAL A 1037 17.77 -26.99 22.13
CA VAL A 1037 18.75 -27.95 21.60
C VAL A 1037 20.10 -27.27 21.44
N SER A 1038 21.18 -27.93 21.81
CA SER A 1038 22.54 -27.35 21.77
C SER A 1038 23.62 -28.23 21.15
N ASN A 1039 23.35 -29.51 20.86
CA ASN A 1039 24.32 -30.45 20.31
C ASN A 1039 24.17 -30.73 18.80
N MET A 1040 23.53 -29.81 18.07
CA MET A 1040 23.34 -29.93 16.62
C MET A 1040 24.20 -28.92 15.84
N MET A 1041 24.45 -29.26 14.58
CA MET A 1041 25.19 -28.46 13.60
C MET A 1041 24.24 -28.08 12.46
N LEU A 1042 24.22 -26.81 12.08
CA LEU A 1042 23.59 -26.34 10.85
C LEU A 1042 24.55 -26.58 9.69
N ASP A 1043 24.13 -27.33 8.67
CA ASP A 1043 24.90 -27.50 7.43
C ASP A 1043 24.18 -26.76 6.30
N MET A 1044 24.83 -25.72 5.76
CA MET A 1044 24.22 -24.75 4.85
C MET A 1044 25.25 -24.21 3.85
N GLY A 1045 24.97 -24.35 2.56
CA GLY A 1045 25.82 -23.80 1.49
C GLY A 1045 27.25 -24.34 1.48
N GLY A 1046 27.49 -25.51 2.06
CA GLY A 1046 28.84 -26.04 2.21
C GLY A 1046 29.63 -25.43 3.37
N ILE A 1047 28.96 -24.83 4.37
CA ILE A 1047 29.52 -24.39 5.66
C ILE A 1047 28.74 -25.04 6.81
N GLN A 1048 29.45 -25.43 7.87
CA GLN A 1048 28.87 -26.10 9.04
C GLN A 1048 29.00 -25.22 10.30
N TYR A 1049 27.87 -24.82 10.88
CA TYR A 1049 27.79 -23.89 12.00
C TYR A 1049 27.29 -24.57 13.29
N PRO A 1050 28.04 -24.48 14.40
CA PRO A 1050 27.54 -24.92 15.70
C PRO A 1050 26.35 -24.05 16.09
N THR A 1051 25.21 -24.67 16.40
CA THR A 1051 23.96 -23.92 16.52
C THR A 1051 23.07 -24.37 17.67
N PRO A 1052 23.05 -23.60 18.77
CA PRO A 1052 22.01 -23.73 19.77
C PRO A 1052 20.71 -23.08 19.28
N PHE A 1053 19.58 -23.75 19.45
CA PHE A 1053 18.27 -23.20 19.09
C PHE A 1053 17.14 -23.74 19.96
N ASN A 1054 16.04 -22.99 20.04
CA ASN A 1054 14.86 -23.38 20.79
C ASN A 1054 13.56 -23.13 20.02
N GLY A 1055 12.53 -23.88 20.43
CA GLY A 1055 11.13 -23.57 20.17
C GLY A 1055 10.37 -23.45 21.49
N PHE A 1056 9.22 -24.08 21.55
CA PHE A 1056 8.43 -24.25 22.76
C PHE A 1056 7.95 -25.69 22.83
N TYR A 1057 7.62 -26.16 24.03
CA TYR A 1057 7.23 -27.56 24.23
C TYR A 1057 5.86 -27.85 23.61
N MET A 1058 5.73 -29.06 23.09
CA MET A 1058 4.48 -29.78 23.01
C MET A 1058 4.28 -30.55 24.33
N GLY A 1059 3.09 -30.48 24.94
CA GLY A 1059 2.84 -31.08 26.26
C GLY A 1059 3.23 -32.56 26.36
N ALA A 1060 3.01 -33.32 25.29
CA ALA A 1060 3.33 -34.74 25.23
C ALA A 1060 4.85 -35.05 25.26
N GLU A 1061 5.74 -34.08 25.02
CA GLU A 1061 7.18 -34.25 25.24
C GLU A 1061 7.51 -34.39 26.73
N ILE A 1062 6.80 -33.66 27.60
CA ILE A 1062 7.03 -33.71 29.03
C ILE A 1062 6.18 -34.80 29.66
N GLY A 1063 4.85 -34.72 29.50
CA GLY A 1063 3.94 -35.68 30.12
C GLY A 1063 4.03 -37.08 29.50
N GLY A 1064 4.10 -37.13 28.17
CA GLY A 1064 4.13 -38.39 27.43
C GLY A 1064 5.48 -39.10 27.43
N ARG A 1065 6.59 -38.37 27.49
CA ARG A 1065 7.94 -38.92 27.41
C ARG A 1065 8.74 -38.73 28.69
N ASN A 1066 9.09 -37.49 29.05
CA ASN A 1066 9.98 -37.21 30.17
C ASN A 1066 9.49 -37.81 31.51
N PHE A 1067 8.20 -37.70 31.79
CA PHE A 1067 7.59 -38.21 33.01
C PHE A 1067 7.14 -39.67 32.94
N SER A 1068 6.81 -40.19 31.75
CA SER A 1068 6.13 -41.48 31.61
C SER A 1068 7.03 -42.61 31.11
N ASP A 1069 8.11 -42.32 30.38
CA ASP A 1069 9.03 -43.33 29.86
C ASP A 1069 9.71 -44.10 31.01
N THR A 1070 9.85 -45.41 30.85
CA THR A 1070 10.42 -46.31 31.88
C THR A 1070 11.91 -46.11 32.12
N ASP A 1071 12.61 -45.59 31.11
CA ASP A 1071 14.02 -45.19 31.13
C ASP A 1071 14.20 -43.69 31.51
N ARG A 1072 13.13 -43.04 31.97
CA ARG A 1072 13.13 -41.64 32.43
C ARG A 1072 12.62 -41.54 33.88
N TYR A 1073 11.67 -40.65 34.19
CA TYR A 1073 11.13 -40.51 35.55
C TYR A 1073 10.10 -41.57 35.93
N ASN A 1074 9.58 -42.35 34.96
CA ASN A 1074 8.72 -43.52 35.16
C ASN A 1074 7.57 -43.32 36.18
N LEU A 1075 6.76 -42.26 36.00
CA LEU A 1075 5.72 -41.86 36.95
C LEU A 1075 4.38 -42.61 36.80
N LEU A 1076 4.19 -43.38 35.73
CA LEU A 1076 2.92 -44.07 35.46
C LEU A 1076 2.44 -44.95 36.63
N PRO A 1077 3.27 -45.81 37.26
CA PRO A 1077 2.81 -46.65 38.37
C PRO A 1077 2.40 -45.83 39.61
N ILE A 1078 3.15 -44.76 39.90
CA ILE A 1078 2.93 -43.90 41.07
C ILE A 1078 1.60 -43.14 40.94
N VAL A 1079 1.33 -42.58 39.75
CA VAL A 1079 0.10 -41.86 39.46
C VAL A 1079 -1.11 -42.81 39.47
N ALA A 1080 -0.97 -44.00 38.91
CA ALA A 1080 -2.05 -44.99 38.89
C ALA A 1080 -2.44 -45.46 40.30
N GLU A 1081 -1.46 -45.69 41.17
CA GLU A 1081 -1.70 -46.01 42.59
C GLU A 1081 -2.45 -44.88 43.31
N LYS A 1082 -2.00 -43.62 43.15
CA LYS A 1082 -2.64 -42.44 43.76
C LYS A 1082 -4.04 -42.16 43.23
N MET A 1083 -4.33 -42.57 41.99
CA MET A 1083 -5.66 -42.53 41.39
C MET A 1083 -6.56 -43.69 41.84
N GLY A 1084 -6.01 -44.71 42.51
CA GLY A 1084 -6.75 -45.91 42.91
C GLY A 1084 -7.10 -46.83 41.72
N LEU A 1085 -6.29 -46.84 40.66
CA LEU A 1085 -6.50 -47.69 39.49
C LEU A 1085 -6.06 -49.13 39.76
N ASP A 1086 -6.78 -50.10 39.19
CA ASP A 1086 -6.38 -51.51 39.23
C ASP A 1086 -5.19 -51.76 38.29
N CYS A 1087 -4.00 -51.87 38.88
CA CYS A 1087 -2.74 -52.11 38.17
C CYS A 1087 -2.39 -53.60 38.02
N SER A 1088 -3.31 -54.52 38.39
CA SER A 1088 -3.04 -55.97 38.37
C SER A 1088 -2.95 -56.56 36.97
N ASP A 1089 -3.60 -55.95 35.98
CA ASP A 1089 -3.66 -56.41 34.59
C ASP A 1089 -3.60 -55.21 33.61
N ASN A 1090 -2.94 -55.36 32.46
CA ASN A 1090 -2.88 -54.30 31.45
C ASN A 1090 -4.24 -54.04 30.76
N MET A 1091 -5.16 -55.01 30.79
CA MET A 1091 -6.52 -54.90 30.20
C MET A 1091 -7.40 -53.87 30.91
N THR A 1092 -7.02 -53.42 32.11
CA THR A 1092 -7.70 -52.31 32.81
C THR A 1092 -7.37 -50.95 32.21
N LEU A 1093 -6.38 -50.89 31.29
CA LEU A 1093 -5.90 -49.67 30.64
C LEU A 1093 -5.41 -48.60 31.63
N TRP A 1094 -4.89 -49.04 32.78
CA TRP A 1094 -4.44 -48.15 33.84
C TRP A 1094 -3.30 -47.22 33.40
N LYS A 1095 -2.43 -47.68 32.49
CA LYS A 1095 -1.32 -46.88 31.93
C LYS A 1095 -1.84 -45.74 31.08
N ASP A 1096 -2.79 -46.02 30.19
CA ASP A 1096 -3.43 -45.02 29.32
C ASP A 1096 -4.13 -43.95 30.16
N ALA A 1097 -4.90 -44.38 31.17
CA ALA A 1097 -5.58 -43.46 32.08
C ALA A 1097 -4.58 -42.56 32.84
N ALA A 1098 -3.52 -43.13 33.44
CA ALA A 1098 -2.50 -42.36 34.14
C ALA A 1098 -1.75 -41.41 33.21
N LEU A 1099 -1.40 -41.85 32.00
CA LEU A 1099 -0.68 -41.07 30.99
C LEU A 1099 -1.46 -39.82 30.57
N VAL A 1100 -2.78 -39.94 30.36
CA VAL A 1100 -3.64 -38.81 30.03
C VAL A 1100 -3.67 -37.79 31.17
N GLU A 1101 -3.79 -38.23 32.42
CA GLU A 1101 -3.81 -37.32 33.58
C GLU A 1101 -2.46 -36.63 33.82
N ILE A 1102 -1.33 -37.33 33.61
CA ILE A 1102 0.00 -36.71 33.66
C ILE A 1102 0.11 -35.61 32.60
N ASN A 1103 -0.30 -35.88 31.36
CA ASN A 1103 -0.24 -34.90 30.30
C ASN A 1103 -1.18 -33.70 30.56
N LEU A 1104 -2.36 -33.95 31.13
CA LEU A 1104 -3.28 -32.90 31.58
C LEU A 1104 -2.66 -32.05 32.70
N ALA A 1105 -1.95 -32.67 33.67
CA ALA A 1105 -1.23 -31.95 34.72
C ALA A 1105 -0.21 -30.98 34.13
N VAL A 1106 0.59 -31.44 33.16
CA VAL A 1106 1.59 -30.62 32.47
C VAL A 1106 0.93 -29.42 31.76
N LEU A 1107 -0.06 -29.67 30.89
CA LEU A 1107 -0.75 -28.61 30.15
C LEU A 1107 -1.41 -27.59 31.09
N HIS A 1108 -2.06 -28.08 32.15
CA HIS A 1108 -2.65 -27.23 33.17
C HIS A 1108 -1.61 -26.36 33.87
N SER A 1109 -0.50 -26.96 34.29
CA SER A 1109 0.55 -26.27 35.04
C SER A 1109 1.24 -25.19 34.21
N TYR A 1110 1.56 -25.48 32.95
CA TYR A 1110 2.17 -24.50 32.05
C TYR A 1110 1.21 -23.34 31.78
N LYS A 1111 -0.07 -23.63 31.56
CA LYS A 1111 -1.11 -22.60 31.43
C LYS A 1111 -1.26 -21.75 32.70
N LEU A 1112 -1.27 -22.40 33.87
CA LEU A 1112 -1.40 -21.72 35.17
C LEU A 1112 -0.24 -20.76 35.43
N HIS A 1113 0.97 -21.12 35.02
CA HIS A 1113 2.18 -20.32 35.20
C HIS A 1113 2.49 -19.39 34.02
N GLY A 1114 1.56 -19.21 33.07
CA GLY A 1114 1.74 -18.32 31.93
C GLY A 1114 2.86 -18.72 30.97
N VAL A 1115 3.25 -20.00 30.95
CA VAL A 1115 4.31 -20.52 30.08
C VAL A 1115 3.71 -21.08 28.79
N ARG A 1116 4.21 -20.59 27.65
CA ARG A 1116 3.80 -20.99 26.31
C ARG A 1116 4.08 -22.47 26.07
N MET A 1117 3.01 -23.21 25.76
CA MET A 1117 3.03 -24.62 25.40
C MET A 1117 1.83 -24.90 24.50
N LEU A 1118 1.96 -25.85 23.58
CA LEU A 1118 0.82 -26.36 22.80
C LEU A 1118 0.56 -27.83 23.14
N ASP A 1119 -0.70 -28.24 23.02
CA ASP A 1119 -1.05 -29.65 23.01
C ASP A 1119 -0.75 -30.26 21.63
N HIS A 1120 -0.75 -31.60 21.59
CA HIS A 1120 -0.36 -32.35 20.41
C HIS A 1120 -1.41 -32.34 19.29
N HIS A 1121 -2.69 -32.13 19.58
CA HIS A 1121 -3.72 -32.02 18.55
C HIS A 1121 -3.59 -30.69 17.80
N THR A 1122 -3.55 -29.58 18.56
CA THR A 1122 -3.39 -28.24 17.99
C THR A 1122 -2.09 -28.12 17.16
N LEU A 1123 -1.00 -28.71 17.64
CA LEU A 1123 0.27 -28.70 16.92
C LEU A 1123 0.23 -29.53 15.64
N SER A 1124 -0.46 -30.67 15.63
CA SER A 1124 -0.68 -31.47 14.43
C SER A 1124 -1.57 -30.76 13.40
N ASP A 1125 -2.62 -30.05 13.83
CA ASP A 1125 -3.47 -29.25 12.93
C ASP A 1125 -2.65 -28.13 12.28
N SER A 1126 -1.83 -27.43 13.08
CA SER A 1126 -0.90 -26.44 12.56
C SER A 1126 0.12 -27.02 11.58
N PHE A 1127 0.54 -28.28 11.76
CA PHE A 1127 1.43 -28.94 10.81
C PHE A 1127 0.74 -29.25 9.47
N MET A 1128 -0.55 -29.60 9.51
CA MET A 1128 -1.33 -29.81 8.29
C MET A 1128 -1.47 -28.54 7.46
N GLN A 1129 -1.65 -27.39 8.10
CA GLN A 1129 -1.61 -26.10 7.41
C GLN A 1129 -0.26 -25.88 6.69
N PHE A 1130 0.85 -26.22 7.34
CA PHE A 1130 2.17 -26.15 6.71
C PHE A 1130 2.27 -27.09 5.49
N VAL A 1131 1.70 -28.29 5.57
CA VAL A 1131 1.65 -29.22 4.43
C VAL A 1131 0.86 -28.61 3.27
N ASP A 1132 -0.30 -28.03 3.54
CA ASP A 1132 -1.14 -27.39 2.53
C ASP A 1132 -0.42 -26.17 1.89
N GLU A 1133 0.26 -25.34 2.69
CA GLU A 1133 1.05 -24.21 2.20
C GLU A 1133 2.20 -24.66 1.27
N GLU A 1134 2.90 -25.73 1.62
CA GLU A 1134 3.96 -26.28 0.78
C GLU A 1134 3.41 -26.88 -0.51
N GLN A 1135 2.28 -27.59 -0.44
CA GLN A 1135 1.60 -28.15 -1.62
C GLN A 1135 1.07 -27.07 -2.57
N GLN A 1136 0.51 -25.97 -2.04
CA GLN A 1136 0.07 -24.82 -2.85
C GLN A 1136 1.22 -24.17 -3.62
N CYS A 1137 2.45 -24.35 -3.15
CA CYS A 1137 3.64 -23.90 -3.83
C CYS A 1137 4.29 -24.98 -4.72
N ASP A 1138 3.57 -26.07 -5.01
CA ASP A 1138 4.05 -27.26 -5.73
C ASP A 1138 5.32 -27.87 -5.12
N ARG A 1139 5.43 -27.86 -3.78
CA ARG A 1139 6.56 -28.45 -3.05
C ARG A 1139 6.13 -29.68 -2.26
N GLN A 1140 6.96 -30.71 -2.35
CA GLN A 1140 6.77 -31.94 -1.59
C GLN A 1140 7.30 -31.76 -0.17
N VAL A 1141 6.49 -32.16 0.82
CA VAL A 1141 6.92 -32.20 2.22
C VAL A 1141 7.58 -33.54 2.53
N TYR A 1142 8.81 -33.46 3.02
CA TYR A 1142 9.54 -34.62 3.55
C TYR A 1142 9.43 -34.68 5.08
N GLY A 1143 9.49 -35.89 5.64
CA GLY A 1143 9.32 -36.10 7.07
C GLY A 1143 9.62 -37.52 7.54
N ASP A 1144 10.12 -37.66 8.77
CA ASP A 1144 10.20 -38.95 9.46
C ASP A 1144 8.89 -39.14 10.21
N TRP A 1145 7.97 -39.92 9.63
CA TRP A 1145 6.63 -40.14 10.17
C TRP A 1145 6.66 -40.52 11.66
N ARG A 1146 7.61 -41.37 12.09
CA ARG A 1146 7.74 -41.83 13.48
C ARG A 1146 7.98 -40.70 14.49
N TRP A 1147 8.49 -39.55 14.04
CA TRP A 1147 8.72 -38.36 14.85
C TRP A 1147 7.59 -37.35 14.76
N LEU A 1148 6.88 -37.31 13.64
CA LEU A 1148 5.76 -36.39 13.43
C LEU A 1148 4.49 -36.86 14.16
N ILE A 1149 4.38 -38.16 14.45
CA ILE A 1149 3.27 -38.70 15.21
C ILE A 1149 3.50 -38.51 16.72
N PRO A 1150 2.58 -37.83 17.43
CA PRO A 1150 2.68 -37.69 18.88
C PRO A 1150 2.66 -39.05 19.60
N PRO A 1151 3.36 -39.18 20.75
CA PRO A 1151 3.43 -40.43 21.51
C PRO A 1151 2.16 -40.75 22.30
N LEU A 1152 1.19 -39.84 22.30
CA LEU A 1152 -0.11 -39.96 22.95
C LEU A 1152 -1.21 -39.75 21.90
N SER A 1153 -2.26 -40.57 21.95
CA SER A 1153 -3.46 -40.43 21.10
C SER A 1153 -3.17 -40.38 19.59
N SER A 1154 -2.16 -41.12 19.12
CA SER A 1154 -1.62 -40.99 17.76
C SER A 1154 -2.65 -41.05 16.63
N SER A 1155 -3.61 -41.98 16.67
CA SER A 1155 -4.60 -42.13 15.59
C SER A 1155 -5.67 -41.03 15.55
N THR A 1156 -5.68 -40.14 16.53
CA THR A 1156 -6.66 -39.06 16.64
C THR A 1156 -6.19 -37.74 16.03
N VAL A 1157 -4.94 -37.66 15.57
CA VAL A 1157 -4.39 -36.46 14.91
C VAL A 1157 -4.39 -36.61 13.39
N PRO A 1158 -4.58 -35.53 12.62
CA PRO A 1158 -4.74 -35.59 11.16
C PRO A 1158 -3.47 -36.02 10.41
N VAL A 1159 -2.30 -35.94 11.05
CA VAL A 1159 -1.01 -36.37 10.47
C VAL A 1159 -0.85 -37.90 10.42
N TYR A 1160 -1.59 -38.65 11.25
CA TYR A 1160 -1.48 -40.11 11.36
C TYR A 1160 -1.70 -40.90 10.06
N PRO A 1161 -2.78 -40.67 9.30
CA PRO A 1161 -3.04 -41.44 8.07
C PRO A 1161 -2.12 -41.09 6.90
N LEU A 1162 -1.24 -40.08 7.03
CA LEU A 1162 -0.41 -39.60 5.93
C LEU A 1162 0.91 -40.37 5.85
N GLU A 1163 1.37 -40.62 4.63
CA GLU A 1163 2.71 -41.17 4.37
C GLU A 1163 3.65 -40.05 3.93
N PHE A 1164 4.82 -39.95 4.58
CA PHE A 1164 5.87 -39.01 4.21
C PHE A 1164 7.11 -39.77 3.74
N GLU A 1165 7.71 -39.31 2.64
CA GLU A 1165 9.04 -39.73 2.28
C GLU A 1165 10.06 -39.06 3.23
N ASN A 1166 10.95 -39.86 3.83
CA ASN A 1166 11.97 -39.34 4.75
C ASN A 1166 13.29 -39.04 4.01
N ARG A 1167 13.29 -37.94 3.24
CA ARG A 1167 14.46 -37.46 2.49
C ARG A 1167 15.07 -36.24 3.18
N LEU A 1168 16.36 -36.27 3.52
CA LEU A 1168 17.03 -35.16 4.20
C LEU A 1168 17.63 -34.21 3.16
N LEU A 1169 17.17 -32.95 3.17
CA LEU A 1169 17.64 -31.91 2.26
C LEU A 1169 18.50 -30.89 2.99
N LYS A 1170 19.53 -30.35 2.33
CA LYS A 1170 20.29 -29.18 2.82
C LYS A 1170 19.69 -27.88 2.27
N PRO A 1171 19.69 -26.79 3.05
CA PRO A 1171 20.26 -26.70 4.41
C PRO A 1171 19.38 -27.38 5.47
N ASN A 1172 20.00 -27.90 6.54
CA ASN A 1172 19.32 -28.60 7.65
C ASN A 1172 20.14 -28.61 8.94
N TYR A 1173 19.53 -29.11 10.02
CA TYR A 1173 20.19 -29.39 11.29
C TYR A 1173 20.54 -30.88 11.42
N PHE A 1174 21.79 -31.16 11.77
CA PHE A 1174 22.32 -32.51 11.91
C PHE A 1174 22.95 -32.73 13.29
N TYR A 1175 22.88 -33.96 13.80
CA TYR A 1175 23.48 -34.31 15.09
C TYR A 1175 25.00 -34.43 15.00
N LEU A 1176 25.65 -34.13 16.12
CA LEU A 1176 27.04 -34.47 16.37
C LEU A 1176 27.12 -35.74 17.22
N PRO A 1177 28.11 -36.62 17.00
CA PRO A 1177 28.44 -37.67 17.94
C PRO A 1177 28.86 -37.08 19.29
N ASP A 1178 28.49 -37.75 20.38
CA ASP A 1178 28.91 -37.35 21.72
C ASP A 1178 30.44 -37.37 21.84
N PRO A 1179 31.07 -36.29 22.33
CA PRO A 1179 32.52 -36.14 22.30
C PRO A 1179 33.28 -37.13 23.21
N TRP A 1180 32.60 -37.77 24.17
CA TRP A 1180 33.19 -38.80 25.04
C TRP A 1180 33.05 -40.24 24.50
N GLU A 1181 32.38 -40.46 23.37
CA GLU A 1181 32.25 -41.79 22.77
C GLU A 1181 33.41 -42.13 21.81
N GLN A 1182 34.04 -43.30 21.98
CA GLN A 1182 35.15 -43.75 21.11
C GLN A 1182 34.68 -44.37 19.78
N LYS A 1183 33.38 -44.64 19.58
CA LYS A 1183 32.75 -45.02 18.30
C LYS A 1183 31.27 -44.61 18.29
N PRO A 1184 30.77 -43.91 17.25
CA PRO A 1184 29.36 -43.56 17.16
C PRO A 1184 28.51 -44.82 16.99
N SER A 1185 27.65 -45.09 17.97
CA SER A 1185 26.61 -46.12 17.88
C SER A 1185 25.56 -45.68 16.86
N SER A 1186 25.32 -46.47 15.81
CA SER A 1186 24.48 -46.12 14.65
C SER A 1186 22.97 -46.07 14.91
N ALA A 1187 22.53 -45.97 16.18
CA ALA A 1187 21.11 -45.97 16.53
C ALA A 1187 20.79 -45.23 17.85
N LYS A 1188 21.47 -44.13 18.18
CA LYS A 1188 21.09 -43.32 19.35
C LYS A 1188 20.14 -42.18 18.96
N CYS A 1189 18.96 -42.18 19.58
CA CYS A 1189 18.03 -41.04 19.55
C CYS A 1189 18.49 -40.03 20.61
N PRO A 1190 18.59 -38.72 20.34
CA PRO A 1190 19.00 -37.73 21.35
C PRO A 1190 17.95 -37.51 22.46
N PHE A 1191 16.77 -38.11 22.31
CA PHE A 1191 15.68 -38.13 23.29
C PHE A 1191 15.37 -39.55 23.82
N HIS A 1192 16.21 -40.55 23.52
CA HIS A 1192 16.14 -41.90 24.09
C HIS A 1192 17.52 -42.59 24.07
N HIS A 1193 17.98 -43.01 25.24
CA HIS A 1193 18.78 -44.23 25.33
C HIS A 1193 17.83 -45.41 25.04
N GLN A 1194 18.20 -46.30 24.12
CA GLN A 1194 17.35 -47.45 23.76
C GLN A 1194 17.11 -48.38 24.96
N ALA A 1195 15.96 -49.05 24.93
CA ALA A 1195 15.57 -50.19 25.77
C ALA A 1195 16.68 -51.23 25.99
#